data_AF-A0ABD2KH88-F1
#
_entry.id   AF-A0ABD2KH88-F1
#
_cell.length_a   1.000
_cell.length_b   1.000
_cell.length_c   1.000
_cell.angle_alpha   90.00
_cell.angle_beta   90.00
_cell.angle_gamma   90.00
#
_symmetry.space_group_name_H-M   'P 1'
#
loop_
_entity.id
_entity.type
_entity.pdbx_description
1 polymer ?
#
loop_
_entity_poly.entity_id
_entity_poly.type
_entity_poly.pdbx_seq_one_letter_code
_entity_poly.pdbx_strand_id
1 'polypeptide(L)'
;MEHGSLPLQLIILFVLTLQISTQSPEFSVPSDVQILSAVRNVDLTTQIVKVKTDFELKNGRNEELSSFVHAMSAEEAARLSWMSAYEIGKESGKLRISRVRVKGVSSDMVFHKIEFLDLLMSGSNIKLSVDYALTEYLVPSPKEILQSENQLVIFSGTANVLSAYPVMKENCVYKIGSSKPISFTEIAPSKHSQEKISYGPYENTKAYSKKPITIHYENNAPFLVASSVERIIEVSHWGGNIAVEENVEILHKGAKLKGSFSRLDFQMDRRGSRQPVIKNFKTILPAASNDIYYRDEIGNISTSNVYPRADRVEVELRPRFPLYGGWRTNYVLGYNVPSTSFLRHSGSNFAIKMKLMDRLYDNAVVEKLCVKIILPETSKNIKLVTPYSVKRLPDEVHKTYLDTFGRPVIVLEKENLINNHIQPFTLYYEFDRFSMLYEPLLIVVAFGALFLAAVILFRLDFSIAGKDEKEAASQFAFFSWMIPLFPLRGSFSSFPRTFHSKSPLHQTKTSLLVGPAVRLLLGHYDIKTSVLRASGPKKNILKSDVLSHINDKKLSPIKTFSAKPPSKMSLENEVISASSHPIIPLKSSGRSEPTHRHVHVDIQLSEMRQNQTKQFVQSRNSIPHAYASAQISANKILELLNKFSERVDFKLSLNDFIIKACSLSLRLNVHWHGNSIHRLSSVDISVALATPNGFVTPVLTNVDQLSLLQISARLRELTARARDGQLRPEKSQGGTFTISSLDIFDSVSDFTAVINSPQAANLTIGALRRHFEPDEITKKPKLVTKFGATLCYDARTIEGQTARRFLDSFKTALISPESLFAELDYLIEDEVDISEMDDDSAIEEKIDIGKEDEELAKLLLR
;
A
#
# COMPACT_ATOMS: atom_id res chain seq x y z
N MET A 1 -57.89 -48.30 -40.64
CA MET A 1 -57.26 -47.04 -40.21
C MET A 1 -56.00 -47.43 -39.45
N GLU A 2 -54.89 -47.68 -40.13
CA GLU A 2 -54.02 -46.72 -40.86
C GLU A 2 -53.20 -45.83 -39.94
N HIS A 3 -51.88 -45.92 -40.12
CA HIS A 3 -50.81 -45.05 -39.63
C HIS A 3 -50.63 -44.88 -38.10
N GLY A 4 -49.43 -44.94 -37.53
CA GLY A 4 -48.13 -45.23 -38.14
C GLY A 4 -47.05 -45.47 -37.08
N SER A 5 -46.15 -46.42 -37.35
CA SER A 5 -45.09 -46.86 -36.43
C SER A 5 -43.90 -45.89 -36.42
N LEU A 6 -43.92 -44.86 -35.55
CA LEU A 6 -42.85 -43.86 -35.47
C LEU A 6 -42.24 -43.48 -34.08
N PRO A 7 -42.50 -44.14 -32.93
CA PRO A 7 -41.83 -43.78 -31.68
C PRO A 7 -40.56 -44.59 -31.35
N LEU A 8 -40.32 -45.76 -31.97
CA LEU A 8 -39.21 -46.65 -31.55
C LEU A 8 -37.84 -46.29 -32.15
N GLN A 9 -37.80 -45.89 -33.43
CA GLN A 9 -36.53 -45.49 -34.07
C GLN A 9 -35.94 -44.21 -33.48
N LEU A 10 -36.79 -43.26 -33.06
CA LEU A 10 -36.34 -42.00 -32.45
C LEU A 10 -35.71 -42.21 -31.07
N ILE A 11 -36.24 -43.13 -30.25
CA ILE A 11 -35.65 -43.48 -28.95
C ILE A 11 -34.32 -44.22 -29.13
N ILE A 12 -34.23 -45.14 -30.09
CA ILE A 12 -32.97 -45.83 -30.40
C ILE A 12 -31.91 -44.85 -30.93
N LEU A 13 -32.28 -43.87 -31.75
CA LEU A 13 -31.35 -42.82 -32.21
C LEU A 13 -30.89 -41.90 -31.07
N PHE A 14 -31.78 -41.59 -30.12
CA PHE A 14 -31.46 -40.73 -28.96
C PHE A 14 -30.55 -41.44 -27.94
N VAL A 15 -30.70 -42.76 -27.76
CA VAL A 15 -29.79 -43.55 -26.93
C VAL A 15 -28.44 -43.79 -27.60
N LEU A 16 -28.39 -43.98 -28.93
CA LEU A 16 -27.11 -44.13 -29.65
C LEU A 16 -26.26 -42.85 -29.69
N THR A 17 -26.88 -41.67 -29.62
CA THR A 17 -26.19 -40.37 -29.68
C THR A 17 -25.66 -39.90 -28.32
N LEU A 18 -26.13 -40.47 -27.20
CA LEU A 18 -25.59 -40.17 -25.86
C LEU A 18 -24.33 -40.97 -25.47
N GLN A 19 -23.87 -41.91 -26.31
CA GLN A 19 -22.65 -42.71 -26.08
C GLN A 19 -21.41 -42.22 -26.83
N ILE A 20 -21.42 -40.99 -27.37
CA ILE A 20 -20.16 -40.29 -27.72
C ILE A 20 -19.47 -39.87 -26.41
N SER A 21 -18.84 -40.83 -25.74
CA SER A 21 -17.81 -40.52 -24.76
C SER A 21 -16.76 -39.65 -25.44
N THR A 22 -16.24 -38.66 -24.72
CA THR A 22 -15.26 -37.70 -25.24
C THR A 22 -13.88 -38.35 -25.43
N GLN A 23 -13.80 -39.30 -26.36
CA GLN A 23 -12.54 -39.88 -26.80
C GLN A 23 -11.82 -38.86 -27.69
N SER A 24 -10.74 -38.28 -27.15
CA SER A 24 -9.78 -37.50 -27.95
C SER A 24 -9.39 -38.28 -29.21
N PRO A 25 -9.26 -37.62 -30.38
CA PRO A 25 -8.95 -38.30 -31.63
C PRO A 25 -7.65 -39.11 -31.53
N GLU A 26 -7.69 -40.33 -32.07
CA GLU A 26 -6.49 -41.17 -32.22
C GLU A 26 -5.67 -40.68 -33.41
N PHE A 27 -4.38 -40.44 -33.21
CA PHE A 27 -3.47 -39.95 -34.25
C PHE A 27 -2.32 -40.94 -34.48
N SER A 28 -2.05 -41.24 -35.75
CA SER A 28 -0.86 -41.97 -36.17
C SER A 28 0.30 -41.00 -36.38
N VAL A 29 1.38 -41.15 -35.60
CA VAL A 29 2.61 -40.37 -35.78
C VAL A 29 3.28 -40.78 -37.10
N PRO A 30 3.58 -39.85 -38.03
CA PRO A 30 4.30 -40.17 -39.27
C PRO A 30 5.73 -40.66 -38.98
N SER A 31 6.12 -41.78 -39.57
CA SER A 31 7.48 -42.35 -39.44
C SER A 31 8.58 -41.53 -40.10
N ASP A 32 8.21 -40.71 -41.10
CA ASP A 32 9.14 -40.16 -42.08
C ASP A 32 9.68 -38.77 -41.71
N VAL A 33 9.23 -38.22 -40.58
CA VAL A 33 9.72 -36.94 -40.05
C VAL A 33 10.93 -37.20 -39.15
N GLN A 34 12.04 -36.52 -39.44
CA GLN A 34 13.30 -36.66 -38.70
C GLN A 34 13.66 -35.37 -37.98
N ILE A 35 14.19 -35.50 -36.76
CA ILE A 35 14.70 -34.37 -35.98
C ILE A 35 16.22 -34.32 -36.17
N LEU A 36 16.70 -33.28 -36.87
CA LEU A 36 18.13 -33.08 -37.16
C LEU A 36 18.91 -32.66 -35.92
N SER A 37 18.36 -31.73 -35.15
CA SER A 37 18.92 -31.32 -33.87
C SER A 37 17.81 -31.04 -32.83
N ALA A 38 18.07 -31.39 -31.57
CA ALA A 38 17.19 -31.10 -30.44
C ALA A 38 18.01 -30.57 -29.24
N VAL A 39 17.71 -29.36 -28.76
CA VAL A 39 18.38 -28.76 -27.60
C VAL A 39 17.35 -28.47 -26.52
N ARG A 40 17.43 -29.20 -25.39
CA ARG A 40 16.54 -29.04 -24.25
C ARG A 40 17.23 -28.26 -23.13
N ASN A 41 16.79 -27.05 -22.86
CA ASN A 41 17.24 -26.23 -21.75
C ASN A 41 16.21 -26.32 -20.60
N VAL A 42 16.66 -26.70 -19.41
CA VAL A 42 15.82 -26.82 -18.20
C VAL A 42 16.35 -25.89 -17.12
N ASP A 43 15.58 -24.88 -16.74
CA ASP A 43 15.92 -23.98 -15.64
C ASP A 43 15.28 -24.46 -14.33
N LEU A 44 16.13 -24.83 -13.38
CA LEU A 44 15.81 -25.33 -12.04
C LEU A 44 16.06 -24.30 -10.93
N THR A 45 16.40 -23.05 -11.29
CA THR A 45 16.76 -21.98 -10.32
C THR A 45 15.59 -21.41 -9.53
N THR A 46 14.35 -21.69 -9.94
CA THR A 46 13.13 -21.26 -9.25
C THR A 46 12.26 -22.46 -8.88
N GLN A 47 11.23 -22.25 -8.05
CA GLN A 47 10.24 -23.30 -7.74
C GLN A 47 9.49 -23.85 -8.98
N ILE A 48 9.40 -23.04 -10.03
CA ILE A 48 8.83 -23.42 -11.33
C ILE A 48 9.96 -23.98 -12.19
N VAL A 49 9.82 -25.22 -12.65
CA VAL A 49 10.74 -25.80 -13.64
C VAL A 49 10.33 -25.29 -15.02
N LYS A 50 11.20 -24.52 -15.65
CA LYS A 50 10.97 -23.96 -16.99
C LYS A 50 11.76 -24.77 -18.00
N VAL A 51 11.08 -25.40 -18.94
CA VAL A 51 11.70 -26.20 -20.00
C VAL A 51 11.49 -25.50 -21.33
N LYS A 52 12.58 -25.31 -22.06
CA LYS A 52 12.59 -24.85 -23.44
C LYS A 52 13.26 -25.91 -24.30
N THR A 53 12.58 -26.38 -25.33
CA THR A 53 13.11 -27.39 -26.27
C THR A 53 13.10 -26.83 -27.69
N ASP A 54 14.30 -26.56 -28.21
CA ASP A 54 14.50 -26.10 -29.59
C ASP A 54 14.72 -27.32 -30.49
N PHE A 55 13.85 -27.50 -31.50
CA PHE A 55 13.88 -28.58 -32.47
C PHE A 55 14.20 -28.05 -33.88
N GLU A 56 15.02 -28.78 -34.62
CA GLU A 56 15.24 -28.59 -36.05
C GLU A 56 14.66 -29.81 -36.78
N LEU A 57 13.49 -29.62 -37.39
CA LEU A 57 12.71 -30.67 -38.04
C LEU A 57 13.00 -30.67 -39.54
N LYS A 58 13.09 -31.86 -40.14
CA LYS A 58 13.13 -32.06 -41.59
C LYS A 58 11.92 -32.88 -42.04
N ASN A 59 11.18 -32.39 -43.04
CA ASN A 59 10.13 -33.19 -43.67
C ASN A 59 10.75 -34.22 -44.62
N GLY A 60 10.78 -35.50 -44.22
CA GLY A 60 11.20 -36.61 -45.09
C GLY A 60 10.07 -37.25 -45.90
N ARG A 61 8.82 -36.76 -45.77
CA ARG A 61 7.66 -37.24 -46.52
C ARG A 61 7.54 -36.55 -47.87
N ASN A 62 6.96 -37.22 -48.87
CA ASN A 62 6.61 -36.63 -50.17
C ASN A 62 5.39 -35.68 -50.12
N GLU A 63 4.69 -35.63 -48.98
CA GLU A 63 3.51 -34.77 -48.77
C GLU A 63 3.83 -33.66 -47.77
N GLU A 64 3.04 -32.59 -47.80
CA GLU A 64 3.13 -31.46 -46.89
C GLU A 64 2.76 -31.84 -45.45
N LEU A 65 3.53 -31.36 -44.48
CA LEU A 65 3.30 -31.63 -43.06
C LEU A 65 2.59 -30.45 -42.39
N SER A 66 1.40 -30.69 -41.84
CA SER A 66 0.56 -29.68 -41.17
C SER A 66 0.71 -29.63 -39.65
N SER A 67 1.33 -30.64 -39.03
CA SER A 67 1.51 -30.69 -37.58
C SER A 67 2.67 -31.58 -37.12
N PHE A 68 3.18 -31.28 -35.93
CA PHE A 68 4.24 -32.00 -35.23
C PHE A 68 3.74 -32.49 -33.87
N VAL A 69 4.19 -33.67 -33.42
CA VAL A 69 3.78 -34.24 -32.13
C VAL A 69 4.92 -34.15 -31.11
N HIS A 70 4.75 -33.32 -30.09
CA HIS A 70 5.65 -33.26 -28.93
C HIS A 70 5.26 -34.34 -27.90
N ALA A 71 6.27 -35.03 -27.36
CA ALA A 71 6.11 -36.08 -26.35
C ALA A 71 6.61 -35.61 -24.97
N MET A 72 5.89 -35.98 -23.92
CA MET A 72 6.17 -35.57 -22.54
C MET A 72 5.96 -36.77 -21.59
N SER A 73 6.72 -36.85 -20.49
CA SER A 73 6.51 -37.88 -19.47
C SER A 73 5.15 -37.68 -18.77
N ALA A 74 4.47 -38.75 -18.37
CA ALA A 74 3.22 -38.65 -17.59
C ALA A 74 3.38 -37.83 -16.30
N GLU A 75 4.54 -37.94 -15.62
CA GLU A 75 4.91 -37.16 -14.44
C GLU A 75 4.95 -35.64 -14.73
N GLU A 76 5.58 -35.25 -15.83
CA GLU A 76 5.68 -33.85 -16.28
C GLU A 76 4.28 -33.35 -16.69
N ALA A 77 3.54 -34.15 -17.46
CA ALA A 77 2.21 -33.80 -17.96
C ALA A 77 1.15 -33.66 -16.86
N ALA A 78 1.31 -34.33 -15.71
CA ALA A 78 0.45 -34.15 -14.54
C ALA A 78 0.70 -32.82 -13.80
N ARG A 79 1.88 -32.21 -13.98
CA ARG A 79 2.31 -30.95 -13.34
C ARG A 79 2.41 -29.77 -14.30
N LEU A 80 1.94 -29.93 -15.53
CA LEU A 80 1.98 -28.93 -16.59
C LEU A 80 1.03 -27.76 -16.28
N SER A 81 1.57 -26.54 -16.18
CA SER A 81 0.80 -25.30 -15.98
C SER A 81 0.64 -24.47 -17.25
N TRP A 82 1.72 -24.36 -18.03
CA TRP A 82 1.76 -23.57 -19.27
C TRP A 82 2.56 -24.31 -20.34
N MET A 83 2.12 -24.21 -21.58
CA MET A 83 2.85 -24.67 -22.76
C MET A 83 2.57 -23.74 -23.94
N SER A 84 3.60 -23.42 -24.71
CA SER A 84 3.54 -22.60 -25.91
C SER A 84 4.61 -23.04 -26.91
N ALA A 85 4.27 -23.03 -28.19
CA ALA A 85 5.18 -23.37 -29.27
C ALA A 85 5.20 -22.24 -30.31
N TYR A 86 6.36 -21.98 -30.90
CA TYR A 86 6.57 -20.90 -31.87
C TYR A 86 7.72 -21.23 -32.83
N GLU A 87 7.69 -20.65 -34.02
CA GLU A 87 8.72 -20.83 -35.05
C GLU A 87 9.89 -19.86 -34.82
N ILE A 88 11.12 -20.36 -34.81
CA ILE A 88 12.32 -19.58 -34.55
C ILE A 88 12.63 -18.72 -35.78
N GLY A 89 12.27 -17.43 -35.70
CA GLY A 89 12.40 -16.45 -36.78
C GLY A 89 11.09 -15.69 -37.08
N LYS A 90 9.94 -16.16 -36.58
CA LYS A 90 8.65 -15.47 -36.70
C LYS A 90 8.09 -15.12 -35.31
N GLU A 91 8.36 -13.90 -34.83
CA GLU A 91 7.98 -13.48 -33.47
C GLU A 91 6.46 -13.42 -33.19
N SER A 92 5.63 -13.45 -34.24
CA SER A 92 4.18 -13.19 -34.16
C SER A 92 3.29 -14.43 -33.99
N GLY A 93 3.84 -15.65 -34.14
CA GLY A 93 3.04 -16.89 -34.28
C GLY A 93 3.09 -17.85 -33.09
N LYS A 94 2.18 -17.69 -32.11
CA LYS A 94 1.88 -18.79 -31.16
C LYS A 94 1.12 -19.89 -31.87
N LEU A 95 1.71 -21.07 -31.98
CA LEU A 95 1.12 -22.24 -32.63
C LEU A 95 -0.01 -22.84 -31.78
N ARG A 96 -1.02 -23.44 -32.43
CA ARG A 96 -2.10 -24.13 -31.73
C ARG A 96 -1.60 -25.47 -31.20
N ILE A 97 -1.94 -25.77 -29.94
CA ILE A 97 -1.53 -27.02 -29.29
C ILE A 97 -2.77 -27.73 -28.76
N SER A 98 -2.89 -29.03 -29.07
CA SER A 98 -3.97 -29.91 -28.62
C SER A 98 -3.42 -31.20 -28.04
N ARG A 99 -4.09 -31.77 -27.03
CA ARG A 99 -3.71 -33.06 -26.44
C ARG A 99 -4.28 -34.20 -27.27
N VAL A 100 -3.45 -35.18 -27.60
CA VAL A 100 -3.78 -36.24 -28.57
C VAL A 100 -3.35 -37.60 -28.02
N ARG A 101 -4.07 -38.68 -28.38
CA ARG A 101 -3.65 -40.06 -28.09
C ARG A 101 -3.04 -40.70 -29.33
N VAL A 102 -1.88 -41.33 -29.16
CA VAL A 102 -1.14 -41.99 -30.25
C VAL A 102 -1.37 -43.50 -30.16
N LYS A 103 -1.62 -44.15 -31.31
CA LYS A 103 -1.85 -45.60 -31.37
C LYS A 103 -0.59 -46.38 -30.98
N GLY A 104 -0.75 -47.38 -30.12
CA GLY A 104 0.29 -48.36 -29.81
C GLY A 104 1.38 -47.94 -28.81
N VAL A 105 1.22 -46.83 -28.09
CA VAL A 105 2.20 -46.35 -27.09
C VAL A 105 1.65 -46.52 -25.66
N SER A 106 2.54 -46.81 -24.70
CA SER A 106 2.20 -46.98 -23.29
C SER A 106 1.62 -45.70 -22.64
N SER A 107 0.88 -45.89 -21.54
CA SER A 107 0.27 -44.84 -20.72
C SER A 107 1.25 -43.81 -20.13
N ASP A 108 2.55 -44.12 -20.13
CA ASP A 108 3.59 -43.36 -19.44
C ASP A 108 4.02 -42.08 -20.20
N MET A 109 3.49 -41.87 -21.41
CA MET A 109 3.77 -40.72 -22.25
C MET A 109 2.50 -39.99 -22.68
N VAL A 110 2.56 -38.66 -22.69
CA VAL A 110 1.49 -37.78 -23.12
C VAL A 110 1.93 -37.02 -24.36
N PHE A 111 1.06 -36.98 -25.37
CA PHE A 111 1.34 -36.37 -26.66
C PHE A 111 0.55 -35.08 -26.87
N HIS A 112 1.24 -34.08 -27.42
CA HIS A 112 0.68 -32.77 -27.74
C HIS A 112 0.94 -32.48 -29.22
N LYS A 113 -0.13 -32.40 -30.01
CA LYS A 113 -0.09 -32.01 -31.42
C LYS A 113 0.03 -30.49 -31.51
N ILE A 114 1.08 -30.03 -32.16
CA ILE A 114 1.38 -28.64 -32.49
C ILE A 114 1.07 -28.44 -33.96
N GLU A 115 0.17 -27.52 -34.30
CA GLU A 115 -0.23 -27.22 -35.68
C GLU A 115 0.60 -26.07 -36.23
N PHE A 116 1.16 -26.24 -37.43
CA PHE A 116 1.93 -25.19 -38.10
C PHE A 116 1.00 -24.11 -38.68
N LEU A 117 1.52 -22.89 -38.83
CA LEU A 117 0.81 -21.80 -39.51
C LEU A 117 0.88 -21.96 -41.04
N ASP A 118 2.08 -22.26 -41.53
CA ASP A 118 2.36 -22.54 -42.94
C ASP A 118 2.57 -24.06 -43.12
N LEU A 119 2.14 -24.61 -44.25
CA LEU A 119 2.32 -26.02 -44.60
C LEU A 119 3.80 -26.31 -44.90
N LEU A 120 4.37 -27.33 -44.26
CA LEU A 120 5.80 -27.64 -44.40
C LEU A 120 6.05 -28.53 -45.63
N MET A 121 6.59 -27.94 -46.69
CA MET A 121 6.91 -28.61 -47.96
C MET A 121 7.84 -29.82 -47.79
N SER A 122 7.75 -30.80 -48.68
CA SER A 122 8.67 -31.94 -48.73
C SER A 122 10.13 -31.49 -48.80
N GLY A 123 11.00 -32.15 -48.03
CA GLY A 123 12.45 -31.87 -47.98
C GLY A 123 12.85 -30.60 -47.23
N SER A 124 11.91 -29.73 -46.86
CA SER A 124 12.20 -28.48 -46.17
C SER A 124 12.50 -28.66 -44.67
N ASN A 125 13.24 -27.72 -44.11
CA ASN A 125 13.63 -27.68 -42.70
C ASN A 125 12.91 -26.54 -41.97
N ILE A 126 12.45 -26.77 -40.74
CA ILE A 126 11.84 -25.76 -39.87
C ILE A 126 12.44 -25.81 -38.45
N LYS A 127 12.58 -24.64 -37.82
CA LYS A 127 13.09 -24.50 -36.44
C LYS A 127 11.93 -24.15 -35.51
N LEU A 128 11.63 -25.05 -34.58
CA LEU A 128 10.48 -24.98 -33.68
C LEU A 128 10.96 -24.91 -32.22
N SER A 129 10.54 -23.89 -31.47
CA SER A 129 10.76 -23.81 -30.02
C SER A 129 9.49 -24.25 -29.30
N VAL A 130 9.62 -25.15 -28.32
CA VAL A 130 8.53 -25.59 -27.43
C VAL A 130 8.90 -25.25 -25.99
N ASP A 131 8.19 -24.27 -25.43
CA ASP A 131 8.38 -23.79 -24.06
C ASP A 131 7.24 -24.29 -23.18
N TYR A 132 7.56 -24.91 -22.05
CA TYR A 132 6.59 -25.30 -21.03
C TYR A 132 7.10 -25.09 -19.61
N ALA A 133 6.15 -24.99 -18.67
CA ALA A 133 6.42 -24.75 -17.26
C ALA A 133 5.69 -25.78 -16.38
N LEU A 134 6.45 -26.39 -15.47
CA LEU A 134 5.96 -27.37 -14.50
C LEU A 134 5.95 -26.75 -13.10
N THR A 135 4.88 -27.00 -12.36
CA THR A 135 4.66 -26.52 -10.99
C THR A 135 4.73 -27.69 -9.99
N GLU A 136 5.19 -27.43 -8.76
CA GLU A 136 5.29 -28.46 -7.69
C GLU A 136 6.08 -29.73 -8.07
N TYR A 137 7.03 -29.60 -9.00
CA TYR A 137 7.80 -30.72 -9.54
C TYR A 137 9.11 -30.97 -8.73
N LEU A 138 9.61 -29.95 -8.03
CA LEU A 138 10.79 -30.06 -7.17
C LEU A 138 10.40 -30.55 -5.77
N VAL A 139 11.00 -31.65 -5.32
CA VAL A 139 10.69 -32.26 -4.01
C VAL A 139 11.78 -31.93 -2.99
N PRO A 140 11.46 -31.26 -1.87
CA PRO A 140 12.43 -31.01 -0.79
C PRO A 140 12.91 -32.31 -0.14
N SER A 141 14.23 -32.46 -0.03
CA SER A 141 14.88 -33.63 0.58
C SER A 141 16.17 -33.20 1.30
N PRO A 142 16.17 -33.10 2.64
CA PRO A 142 15.14 -33.59 3.56
C PRO A 142 13.82 -32.80 3.49
N LYS A 143 12.71 -33.45 3.87
CA LYS A 143 11.37 -32.84 3.92
C LYS A 143 11.22 -31.77 5.02
N GLU A 144 12.09 -31.83 6.03
CA GLU A 144 12.12 -30.92 7.17
C GLU A 144 13.57 -30.48 7.41
N ILE A 145 13.78 -29.20 7.71
CA ILE A 145 15.08 -28.57 7.94
C ILE A 145 15.05 -27.74 9.23
N LEU A 146 16.18 -27.68 9.93
CA LEU A 146 16.37 -26.75 11.05
C LEU A 146 16.39 -25.30 10.54
N GLN A 147 16.11 -24.35 11.43
CA GLN A 147 16.08 -22.92 11.09
C GLN A 147 17.40 -22.41 10.47
N SER A 148 18.53 -23.01 10.85
CA SER A 148 19.89 -22.70 10.39
C SER A 148 20.32 -23.41 9.10
N GLU A 149 19.55 -24.38 8.60
CA GLU A 149 19.91 -25.22 7.45
C GLU A 149 19.43 -24.62 6.12
N ASN A 150 20.10 -24.97 5.02
CA ASN A 150 19.68 -24.60 3.66
C ASN A 150 18.70 -25.63 3.11
N GLN A 151 17.82 -25.21 2.20
CA GLN A 151 16.87 -26.11 1.54
C GLN A 151 17.56 -26.87 0.41
N LEU A 152 17.44 -28.19 0.43
CA LEU A 152 17.90 -29.10 -0.61
C LEU A 152 16.69 -29.72 -1.34
N VAL A 153 16.79 -29.87 -2.66
CA VAL A 153 15.68 -30.37 -3.48
C VAL A 153 16.16 -31.41 -4.50
N ILE A 154 15.28 -32.37 -4.81
CA ILE A 154 15.48 -33.40 -5.82
C ILE A 154 14.61 -33.08 -7.04
N PHE A 155 15.21 -33.21 -8.22
CA PHE A 155 14.57 -33.19 -9.53
C PHE A 155 14.72 -34.56 -10.20
N SER A 156 13.63 -35.16 -10.67
CA SER A 156 13.61 -36.36 -11.53
C SER A 156 13.35 -35.97 -12.98
N GLY A 157 14.11 -36.47 -13.94
CA GLY A 157 13.95 -36.08 -15.36
C GLY A 157 14.55 -37.09 -16.32
N THR A 158 14.91 -36.63 -17.52
CA THR A 158 15.54 -37.47 -18.55
C THR A 158 16.82 -36.84 -19.12
N ALA A 159 17.88 -37.63 -19.29
CA ALA A 159 19.12 -37.17 -19.94
C ALA A 159 18.93 -36.89 -21.44
N ASN A 160 18.00 -37.59 -22.08
CA ASN A 160 17.64 -37.42 -23.49
C ASN A 160 16.30 -36.67 -23.65
N VAL A 161 16.04 -36.19 -24.85
CA VAL A 161 14.76 -35.56 -25.23
C VAL A 161 13.74 -36.67 -25.51
N LEU A 162 12.60 -36.60 -24.81
CA LEU A 162 11.45 -37.45 -25.12
C LEU A 162 10.83 -37.00 -26.45
N SER A 163 10.81 -37.91 -27.43
CA SER A 163 10.35 -37.64 -28.79
C SER A 163 9.63 -38.88 -29.36
N ALA A 164 8.56 -38.64 -30.11
CA ALA A 164 7.87 -39.66 -30.89
C ALA A 164 8.61 -40.00 -32.22
N TYR A 165 9.58 -39.17 -32.60
CA TYR A 165 10.38 -39.27 -33.82
C TYR A 165 11.86 -39.57 -33.48
N PRO A 166 12.62 -40.23 -34.37
CA PRO A 166 14.06 -40.42 -34.19
C PRO A 166 14.81 -39.07 -34.21
N VAL A 167 15.85 -38.97 -33.37
CA VAL A 167 16.63 -37.73 -33.19
C VAL A 167 18.09 -37.98 -33.57
N MET A 168 18.59 -37.25 -34.57
CA MET A 168 19.95 -37.40 -35.10
C MET A 168 21.00 -36.89 -34.12
N LYS A 169 20.78 -35.70 -33.53
CA LYS A 169 21.65 -35.09 -32.51
C LYS A 169 20.83 -34.43 -31.41
N GLU A 170 21.11 -34.74 -30.15
CA GLU A 170 20.43 -34.13 -29.01
C GLU A 170 21.40 -33.70 -27.90
N ASN A 171 21.04 -32.63 -27.18
CA ASN A 171 21.79 -32.11 -26.04
C ASN A 171 20.81 -31.53 -24.99
N CYS A 172 20.93 -31.97 -23.74
CA CYS A 172 20.10 -31.48 -22.63
C CYS A 172 20.96 -30.70 -21.63
N VAL A 173 20.56 -29.47 -21.29
CA VAL A 173 21.28 -28.58 -20.37
C VAL A 173 20.36 -28.21 -19.20
N TYR A 174 20.76 -28.62 -18.00
CA TYR A 174 20.10 -28.33 -16.73
C TYR A 174 20.83 -27.20 -16.02
N LYS A 175 20.15 -26.10 -15.71
CA LYS A 175 20.69 -24.94 -15.00
C LYS A 175 20.23 -24.96 -13.55
N ILE A 176 21.19 -25.05 -12.64
CA ILE A 176 21.00 -25.31 -11.21
C ILE A 176 21.10 -24.02 -10.37
N GLY A 177 21.85 -23.02 -10.86
CA GLY A 177 22.03 -21.74 -10.17
C GLY A 177 23.40 -21.66 -9.51
N SER A 178 23.46 -21.27 -8.24
CA SER A 178 24.71 -20.89 -7.56
C SER A 178 25.31 -21.97 -6.65
N SER A 179 24.76 -23.19 -6.66
CA SER A 179 25.20 -24.31 -5.82
C SER A 179 25.70 -25.47 -6.67
N LYS A 180 26.85 -26.05 -6.28
CA LYS A 180 27.33 -27.30 -6.88
C LYS A 180 26.33 -28.42 -6.53
N PRO A 181 25.92 -29.28 -7.48
CA PRO A 181 25.05 -30.41 -7.17
C PRO A 181 25.70 -31.33 -6.13
N ILE A 182 24.89 -31.85 -5.20
CA ILE A 182 25.31 -32.80 -4.17
C ILE A 182 25.46 -34.18 -4.79
N SER A 183 24.48 -34.59 -5.59
CA SER A 183 24.53 -35.80 -6.40
C SER A 183 23.75 -35.59 -7.71
N PHE A 184 24.19 -36.28 -8.75
CA PHE A 184 23.49 -36.36 -10.03
C PHE A 184 23.78 -37.71 -10.69
N THR A 185 22.88 -38.17 -11.56
CA THR A 185 23.05 -39.43 -12.29
C THR A 185 24.04 -39.26 -13.45
N GLU A 186 25.22 -39.88 -13.40
CA GLU A 186 26.20 -39.80 -14.48
C GLU A 186 25.82 -40.71 -15.66
N ILE A 187 25.54 -40.12 -16.83
CA ILE A 187 25.22 -40.85 -18.07
C ILE A 187 26.08 -40.30 -19.21
N ALA A 188 27.13 -41.02 -19.56
CA ALA A 188 28.12 -40.58 -20.54
C ALA A 188 27.52 -40.39 -21.96
N PRO A 189 27.90 -39.35 -22.71
CA PRO A 189 28.71 -38.21 -22.26
C PRO A 189 27.91 -37.23 -21.39
N SER A 190 28.48 -36.84 -20.25
CA SER A 190 27.94 -35.80 -19.37
C SER A 190 29.05 -34.83 -18.96
N LYS A 191 28.75 -33.53 -18.93
CA LYS A 191 29.65 -32.46 -18.48
C LYS A 191 28.98 -31.68 -17.36
N HIS A 192 29.72 -31.37 -16.29
CA HIS A 192 29.21 -30.54 -15.21
C HIS A 192 30.08 -29.29 -15.02
N SER A 193 29.43 -28.18 -14.68
CA SER A 193 29.99 -26.92 -14.21
C SER A 193 29.34 -26.61 -12.86
N GLN A 194 29.79 -25.55 -12.17
CA GLN A 194 29.21 -25.13 -10.89
C GLN A 194 27.72 -24.76 -11.01
N GLU A 195 27.29 -24.23 -12.15
CA GLU A 195 25.91 -23.75 -12.36
C GLU A 195 25.04 -24.61 -13.30
N LYS A 196 25.65 -25.53 -14.05
CA LYS A 196 25.01 -26.25 -15.16
C LYS A 196 25.48 -27.70 -15.27
N ILE A 197 24.57 -28.62 -15.57
CA ILE A 197 24.85 -30.00 -15.96
C ILE A 197 24.36 -30.20 -17.40
N SER A 198 25.23 -30.67 -18.29
CA SER A 198 24.89 -31.01 -19.68
C SER A 198 24.98 -32.52 -19.88
N TYR A 199 23.95 -33.09 -20.50
CA TYR A 199 23.89 -34.48 -20.95
C TYR A 199 23.88 -34.50 -22.47
N GLY A 200 24.77 -35.30 -23.05
CA GLY A 200 25.03 -35.33 -24.48
C GLY A 200 26.30 -34.55 -24.90
N PRO A 201 26.53 -34.40 -26.22
CA PRO A 201 25.63 -34.79 -27.29
C PRO A 201 25.41 -36.30 -27.38
N TYR A 202 24.16 -36.74 -27.56
CA TYR A 202 23.84 -38.10 -27.99
C TYR A 202 23.51 -38.08 -29.49
N GLU A 203 23.88 -39.16 -30.20
CA GLU A 203 23.64 -39.31 -31.63
C GLU A 203 22.70 -40.49 -31.92
N ASN A 204 21.82 -40.33 -32.90
CA ASN A 204 20.89 -41.34 -33.42
C ASN A 204 20.00 -42.01 -32.33
N THR A 205 19.40 -41.19 -31.45
CA THR A 205 18.50 -41.67 -30.42
C THR A 205 17.17 -42.16 -31.03
N LYS A 206 16.78 -43.39 -30.69
CA LYS A 206 15.54 -44.03 -31.12
C LYS A 206 14.30 -43.29 -30.58
N ALA A 207 13.21 -43.30 -31.35
CA ALA A 207 11.90 -42.82 -30.89
C ALA A 207 11.49 -43.51 -29.57
N TYR A 208 10.82 -42.77 -28.70
CA TYR A 208 10.35 -43.20 -27.37
C TYR A 208 11.45 -43.66 -26.38
N SER A 209 12.73 -43.40 -26.66
CA SER A 209 13.82 -43.62 -25.71
C SER A 209 13.65 -42.78 -24.43
N LYS A 210 13.87 -43.37 -23.25
CA LYS A 210 13.83 -42.70 -21.93
C LYS A 210 15.04 -43.12 -21.10
N LYS A 211 15.97 -42.18 -20.87
CA LYS A 211 17.12 -42.32 -19.96
C LYS A 211 16.84 -41.50 -18.68
N PRO A 212 16.32 -42.09 -17.60
CA PRO A 212 15.96 -41.34 -16.40
C PRO A 212 17.21 -40.79 -15.69
N ILE A 213 17.08 -39.60 -15.09
CA ILE A 213 18.11 -38.98 -14.24
C ILE A 213 17.48 -38.43 -12.96
N THR A 214 18.31 -38.31 -11.92
CA THR A 214 18.01 -37.57 -10.70
C THR A 214 19.11 -36.53 -10.45
N ILE A 215 18.73 -35.37 -9.92
CA ILE A 215 19.64 -34.27 -9.56
C ILE A 215 19.25 -33.78 -8.17
N HIS A 216 20.18 -33.79 -7.21
CA HIS A 216 20.02 -33.28 -5.85
C HIS A 216 20.92 -32.07 -5.64
N TYR A 217 20.33 -30.93 -5.28
CA TYR A 217 21.03 -29.64 -5.21
C TYR A 217 20.42 -28.70 -4.16
N GLU A 218 21.17 -27.66 -3.77
CA GLU A 218 20.70 -26.61 -2.86
C GLU A 218 19.85 -25.59 -3.62
N ASN A 219 18.61 -25.38 -3.18
CA ASN A 219 17.68 -24.41 -3.74
C ASN A 219 16.91 -23.67 -2.62
N ASN A 220 17.43 -22.53 -2.19
CA ASN A 220 16.79 -21.65 -1.21
C ASN A 220 15.81 -20.63 -1.84
N ALA A 221 15.39 -20.81 -3.11
CA ALA A 221 14.37 -19.96 -3.68
C ALA A 221 13.05 -20.06 -2.87
N PRO A 222 12.23 -19.01 -2.83
CA PRO A 222 10.95 -19.06 -2.14
C PRO A 222 9.98 -20.01 -2.83
N PHE A 223 9.70 -21.16 -2.20
CA PHE A 223 8.72 -22.14 -2.67
C PHE A 223 7.31 -21.71 -2.23
N LEU A 224 6.86 -20.56 -2.73
CA LEU A 224 5.61 -19.93 -2.36
C LEU A 224 4.50 -20.29 -3.34
N VAL A 225 3.41 -20.83 -2.81
CA VAL A 225 2.24 -21.21 -3.61
C VAL A 225 1.02 -20.50 -3.05
N ALA A 226 0.24 -19.86 -3.92
CA ALA A 226 -1.08 -19.35 -3.57
C ALA A 226 -2.09 -20.49 -3.77
N SER A 227 -2.55 -21.10 -2.68
CA SER A 227 -3.44 -22.26 -2.73
C SER A 227 -4.86 -21.87 -3.14
N SER A 228 -5.32 -20.68 -2.74
CA SER A 228 -6.56 -20.10 -3.23
C SER A 228 -6.40 -18.59 -3.45
N VAL A 229 -6.84 -18.13 -4.62
CA VAL A 229 -6.93 -16.72 -4.97
C VAL A 229 -8.37 -16.45 -5.39
N GLU A 230 -9.10 -15.68 -4.60
CA GLU A 230 -10.39 -15.13 -5.00
C GLU A 230 -10.20 -13.66 -5.36
N ARG A 231 -10.44 -13.34 -6.63
CA ARG A 231 -10.33 -12.00 -7.19
C ARG A 231 -11.71 -11.46 -7.51
N ILE A 232 -12.13 -10.45 -6.77
CA ILE A 232 -13.40 -9.75 -6.97
C ILE A 232 -13.11 -8.47 -7.75
N ILE A 233 -13.86 -8.25 -8.83
CA ILE A 233 -13.79 -7.05 -9.67
C ILE A 233 -15.19 -6.43 -9.68
N GLU A 234 -15.39 -5.35 -8.95
CA GLU A 234 -16.67 -4.62 -8.90
C GLU A 234 -16.64 -3.37 -9.78
N VAL A 235 -17.62 -3.25 -10.66
CA VAL A 235 -17.69 -2.18 -11.67
C VAL A 235 -18.74 -1.15 -11.29
N SER A 236 -18.31 0.04 -10.84
CA SER A 236 -19.23 1.12 -10.49
C SER A 236 -19.32 2.17 -11.59
N HIS A 237 -20.51 2.36 -12.16
CA HIS A 237 -20.74 3.45 -13.12
C HIS A 237 -21.03 4.78 -12.41
N TRP A 238 -21.54 4.72 -11.17
CA TRP A 238 -21.73 5.87 -10.28
C TRP A 238 -20.41 6.47 -9.79
N GLY A 239 -19.53 5.63 -9.23
CA GLY A 239 -18.24 6.06 -8.68
C GLY A 239 -17.17 6.36 -9.72
N GLY A 240 -17.44 6.09 -11.01
CA GLY A 240 -16.47 6.25 -12.09
C GLY A 240 -15.23 5.36 -11.93
N ASN A 241 -15.28 4.32 -11.10
CA ASN A 241 -14.17 3.46 -10.72
C ASN A 241 -14.51 1.97 -10.86
N ILE A 242 -13.47 1.15 -10.82
CA ILE A 242 -13.57 -0.30 -10.69
C ILE A 242 -12.75 -0.66 -9.45
N ALA A 243 -13.40 -1.27 -8.47
CA ALA A 243 -12.76 -1.78 -7.27
C ALA A 243 -12.26 -3.21 -7.57
N VAL A 244 -11.03 -3.51 -7.18
CA VAL A 244 -10.47 -4.85 -7.26
C VAL A 244 -10.01 -5.28 -5.88
N GLU A 245 -10.49 -6.44 -5.42
CA GLU A 245 -10.12 -7.03 -4.13
C GLU A 245 -9.62 -8.46 -4.37
N GLU A 246 -8.44 -8.78 -3.87
CA GLU A 246 -7.79 -10.09 -4.01
C GLU A 246 -7.60 -10.72 -2.63
N ASN A 247 -8.43 -11.72 -2.32
CA ASN A 247 -8.28 -12.61 -1.17
C ASN A 247 -7.27 -13.70 -1.55
N VAL A 248 -6.11 -13.74 -0.89
CA VAL A 248 -5.00 -14.65 -1.23
C VAL A 248 -4.65 -15.52 -0.02
N GLU A 249 -4.87 -16.83 -0.12
CA GLU A 249 -4.28 -17.81 0.80
C GLU A 249 -2.93 -18.28 0.24
N ILE A 250 -1.87 -18.01 0.99
CA ILE A 250 -0.48 -18.35 0.65
C ILE A 250 0.03 -19.46 1.58
N LEU A 251 0.64 -20.48 1.00
CA LEU A 251 1.33 -21.58 1.65
C LEU A 251 2.78 -21.68 1.14
N HIS A 252 3.75 -21.80 2.05
CA HIS A 252 5.12 -22.11 1.65
C HIS A 252 5.31 -23.63 1.58
N LYS A 253 5.40 -24.20 0.36
CA LYS A 253 5.62 -25.64 0.11
C LYS A 253 7.09 -26.09 0.11
N GLY A 254 7.98 -25.29 0.72
CA GLY A 254 9.39 -25.65 0.91
C GLY A 254 9.58 -26.75 1.97
N ALA A 255 10.84 -27.06 2.28
CA ALA A 255 11.18 -27.94 3.40
C ALA A 255 10.63 -27.35 4.71
N LYS A 256 9.89 -28.17 5.47
CA LYS A 256 9.21 -27.71 6.69
C LYS A 256 10.20 -27.31 7.78
N LEU A 257 9.84 -26.34 8.62
CA LEU A 257 10.64 -26.04 9.80
C LEU A 257 10.59 -27.20 10.81
N LYS A 258 11.77 -27.78 11.10
CA LYS A 258 11.96 -28.80 12.12
C LYS A 258 12.25 -28.14 13.47
N GLY A 259 11.48 -28.51 14.49
CA GLY A 259 11.61 -27.96 15.84
C GLY A 259 10.93 -26.60 16.03
N SER A 260 11.30 -25.88 17.08
CA SER A 260 10.72 -24.58 17.44
C SER A 260 11.35 -23.42 16.67
N PHE A 261 10.53 -22.45 16.25
CA PHE A 261 11.03 -21.17 15.73
C PHE A 261 11.66 -20.32 16.85
N SER A 262 12.87 -19.83 16.61
CA SER A 262 13.61 -18.93 17.50
C SER A 262 13.76 -17.55 16.86
N ARG A 263 13.16 -16.53 17.50
CA ARG A 263 13.23 -15.14 17.05
C ARG A 263 14.67 -14.60 17.08
N LEU A 264 15.45 -15.03 18.08
CA LEU A 264 16.84 -14.62 18.28
C LEU A 264 17.72 -15.17 17.13
N ASP A 265 17.62 -16.47 16.86
CA ASP A 265 18.42 -17.10 15.80
C ASP A 265 18.05 -16.55 14.42
N PHE A 266 16.78 -16.21 14.20
CA PHE A 266 16.32 -15.54 12.98
C PHE A 266 16.95 -14.15 12.78
N GLN A 267 17.22 -13.42 13.87
CA GLN A 267 17.87 -12.10 13.83
C GLN A 267 19.40 -12.20 13.74
N MET A 268 20.00 -13.26 14.30
CA MET A 268 21.44 -13.52 14.26
C MET A 268 21.90 -14.15 12.94
N ASP A 269 21.02 -14.83 12.21
CA ASP A 269 21.32 -15.50 10.96
C ASP A 269 21.70 -14.50 9.83
N ARG A 270 22.98 -14.52 9.46
CA ARG A 270 23.59 -13.63 8.47
C ARG A 270 23.37 -14.04 7.01
N ARG A 271 22.70 -15.15 6.71
CA ARG A 271 22.43 -15.62 5.33
C ARG A 271 21.53 -14.67 4.52
N GLY A 272 20.81 -13.76 5.19
CA GLY A 272 20.09 -12.65 4.53
C GLY A 272 18.95 -13.13 3.63
N SER A 273 19.12 -13.02 2.31
CA SER A 273 18.19 -13.50 1.28
C SER A 273 18.43 -14.95 0.85
N ARG A 274 19.53 -15.58 1.27
CA ARG A 274 19.82 -17.01 1.00
C ARG A 274 19.12 -17.96 1.97
N GLN A 275 18.33 -17.44 2.91
CA GLN A 275 17.52 -18.25 3.82
C GLN A 275 16.29 -18.79 3.07
N PRO A 276 15.90 -20.07 3.24
CA PRO A 276 14.67 -20.63 2.69
C PRO A 276 13.45 -20.15 3.50
N VAL A 277 13.21 -18.84 3.47
CA VAL A 277 12.17 -18.15 4.24
C VAL A 277 11.72 -16.89 3.51
N ILE A 278 10.42 -16.59 3.55
CA ILE A 278 9.86 -15.41 2.89
C ILE A 278 9.62 -14.31 3.92
N LYS A 279 10.32 -13.19 3.74
CA LYS A 279 10.28 -12.02 4.62
C LYS A 279 9.35 -10.94 4.09
N ASN A 280 9.26 -10.82 2.77
CA ASN A 280 8.48 -9.87 1.98
C ASN A 280 8.27 -10.47 0.58
N PHE A 281 7.33 -9.93 -0.18
CA PHE A 281 7.16 -10.19 -1.60
C PHE A 281 6.62 -8.94 -2.29
N LYS A 282 6.85 -8.82 -3.61
CA LYS A 282 6.55 -7.63 -4.39
C LYS A 282 5.44 -7.93 -5.41
N THR A 283 4.30 -7.28 -5.27
CA THR A 283 3.22 -7.27 -6.26
C THR A 283 3.36 -6.06 -7.18
N ILE A 284 2.78 -6.14 -8.38
CA ILE A 284 2.77 -5.05 -9.36
C ILE A 284 1.33 -4.77 -9.79
N LEU A 285 0.81 -3.62 -9.38
CA LEU A 285 -0.52 -3.13 -9.69
C LEU A 285 -0.50 -2.18 -10.91
N PRO A 286 -1.65 -1.95 -11.58
CA PRO A 286 -1.76 -0.93 -12.63
C PRO A 286 -1.31 0.47 -12.19
N ALA A 287 -0.82 1.29 -13.13
CA ALA A 287 -0.34 2.65 -12.85
C ALA A 287 -1.39 3.55 -12.18
N ALA A 288 -2.67 3.38 -12.51
CA ALA A 288 -3.79 4.17 -12.02
C ALA A 288 -4.44 3.60 -10.73
N SER A 289 -3.68 2.82 -9.94
CA SER A 289 -4.20 2.21 -8.71
C SER A 289 -4.17 3.19 -7.54
N ASN A 290 -5.33 3.48 -6.99
CA ASN A 290 -5.56 4.34 -5.81
C ASN A 290 -6.14 3.50 -4.66
N ASP A 291 -6.25 4.11 -3.46
CA ASP A 291 -6.90 3.54 -2.28
C ASP A 291 -6.41 2.12 -1.91
N ILE A 292 -5.11 1.88 -2.11
CA ILE A 292 -4.50 0.56 -1.89
C ILE A 292 -4.52 0.26 -0.39
N TYR A 293 -5.19 -0.84 -0.01
CA TYR A 293 -5.22 -1.33 1.36
C TYR A 293 -4.73 -2.78 1.45
N TYR A 294 -4.05 -3.10 2.56
CA TYR A 294 -3.48 -4.41 2.83
C TYR A 294 -3.90 -4.86 4.24
N ARG A 295 -4.80 -5.85 4.29
CA ARG A 295 -5.40 -6.35 5.54
C ARG A 295 -5.32 -7.87 5.60
N ASP A 296 -5.53 -8.42 6.79
CA ASP A 296 -5.91 -9.82 6.96
C ASP A 296 -7.29 -9.90 7.61
N GLU A 297 -7.65 -11.11 8.04
CA GLU A 297 -8.91 -11.42 8.73
C GLU A 297 -9.05 -10.70 10.07
N ILE A 298 -7.94 -10.38 10.75
CA ILE A 298 -7.94 -9.73 12.07
C ILE A 298 -7.75 -8.21 12.01
N GLY A 299 -7.42 -7.64 10.85
CA GLY A 299 -7.43 -6.20 10.60
C GLY A 299 -6.32 -5.71 9.66
N ASN A 300 -5.99 -4.42 9.75
CA ASN A 300 -4.99 -3.81 8.89
C ASN A 300 -3.57 -4.39 9.13
N ILE A 301 -2.76 -4.48 8.08
CA ILE A 301 -1.33 -4.80 8.16
C ILE A 301 -0.54 -3.57 7.70
N SER A 302 0.04 -2.82 8.64
CA SER A 302 0.79 -1.59 8.35
C SER A 302 2.17 -1.82 7.74
N THR A 303 2.59 -3.07 7.51
CA THR A 303 3.92 -3.42 6.98
C THR A 303 3.88 -3.62 5.47
N SER A 304 3.54 -2.56 4.75
CA SER A 304 3.54 -2.50 3.28
C SER A 304 4.13 -1.18 2.78
N ASN A 305 4.96 -1.22 1.73
CA ASN A 305 5.49 -0.03 1.07
C ASN A 305 4.91 0.09 -0.35
N VAL A 306 4.47 1.30 -0.74
CA VAL A 306 3.94 1.58 -2.08
C VAL A 306 4.92 2.51 -2.82
N TYR A 307 5.32 2.11 -4.03
CA TYR A 307 6.22 2.86 -4.90
C TYR A 307 5.53 3.12 -6.25
N PRO A 308 4.89 4.29 -6.44
CA PRO A 308 4.31 4.65 -7.73
C PRO A 308 5.41 4.88 -8.77
N ARG A 309 5.22 4.33 -9.97
CA ARG A 309 6.03 4.57 -11.18
C ARG A 309 5.12 5.10 -12.29
N ALA A 310 5.70 5.62 -13.36
CA ALA A 310 4.94 6.14 -14.49
C ALA A 310 4.08 5.07 -15.22
N ASP A 311 4.49 3.80 -15.17
CA ASP A 311 3.88 2.69 -15.91
C ASP A 311 3.18 1.63 -15.03
N ARG A 312 3.42 1.67 -13.70
CA ARG A 312 2.92 0.68 -12.73
C ARG A 312 2.96 1.23 -11.31
N VAL A 313 2.22 0.62 -10.39
CA VAL A 313 2.43 0.83 -8.95
C VAL A 313 3.06 -0.44 -8.37
N GLU A 314 4.23 -0.32 -7.78
CA GLU A 314 4.91 -1.44 -7.14
C GLU A 314 4.55 -1.46 -5.65
N VAL A 315 4.07 -2.59 -5.12
CA VAL A 315 3.77 -2.71 -3.70
C VAL A 315 4.60 -3.84 -3.09
N GLU A 316 5.40 -3.50 -2.10
CA GLU A 316 6.11 -4.45 -1.26
C GLU A 316 5.22 -4.83 -0.08
N LEU A 317 4.84 -6.11 -0.01
CA LEU A 317 3.99 -6.66 1.04
C LEU A 317 4.84 -7.47 2.01
N ARG A 318 4.67 -7.19 3.30
CA ARG A 318 5.33 -7.92 4.38
C ARG A 318 4.28 -8.60 5.27
N PRO A 319 4.20 -9.93 5.31
CA PRO A 319 3.30 -10.64 6.23
C PRO A 319 3.71 -10.38 7.69
N ARG A 320 2.76 -10.54 8.63
CA ARG A 320 2.99 -10.30 10.07
C ARG A 320 4.13 -11.13 10.65
N PHE A 321 4.38 -12.32 10.08
CA PHE A 321 5.45 -13.23 10.45
C PHE A 321 6.15 -13.76 9.19
N PRO A 322 7.46 -14.07 9.24
CA PRO A 322 8.17 -14.65 8.10
C PRO A 322 7.63 -16.05 7.81
N LEU A 323 7.42 -16.41 6.55
CA LEU A 323 6.90 -17.72 6.18
C LEU A 323 8.06 -18.71 6.04
N TYR A 324 8.11 -19.72 6.91
CA TYR A 324 8.91 -20.93 6.77
C TYR A 324 8.11 -22.04 6.07
N GLY A 325 8.78 -23.10 5.58
CA GLY A 325 8.09 -24.22 4.95
C GLY A 325 7.01 -24.84 5.84
N GLY A 326 5.86 -25.12 5.25
CA GLY A 326 4.64 -25.57 5.94
C GLY A 326 3.80 -24.45 6.59
N TRP A 327 4.29 -23.22 6.65
CA TRP A 327 3.50 -22.10 7.21
C TRP A 327 2.59 -21.50 6.13
N ARG A 328 1.40 -21.07 6.57
CA ARG A 328 0.39 -20.42 5.74
C ARG A 328 -0.01 -19.06 6.29
N THR A 329 -0.46 -18.17 5.40
CA THR A 329 -1.06 -16.87 5.74
C THR A 329 -2.16 -16.55 4.73
N ASN A 330 -3.27 -16.01 5.21
CA ASN A 330 -4.25 -15.32 4.37
C ASN A 330 -3.97 -13.82 4.40
N TYR A 331 -4.26 -13.12 3.32
CA TYR A 331 -4.38 -11.67 3.29
C TYR A 331 -5.37 -11.22 2.22
N VAL A 332 -5.76 -9.96 2.31
CA VAL A 332 -6.58 -9.27 1.33
C VAL A 332 -5.82 -8.03 0.85
N LEU A 333 -5.69 -7.91 -0.47
CA LEU A 333 -5.15 -6.73 -1.13
C LEU A 333 -6.25 -6.11 -1.98
N GLY A 334 -6.68 -4.89 -1.64
CA GLY A 334 -7.67 -4.16 -2.42
C GLY A 334 -7.11 -2.85 -2.96
N TYR A 335 -7.62 -2.42 -4.13
CA TYR A 335 -7.27 -1.17 -4.78
C TYR A 335 -8.37 -0.73 -5.76
N ASN A 336 -8.50 0.59 -5.93
CA ASN A 336 -9.41 1.20 -6.89
C ASN A 336 -8.66 1.60 -8.17
N VAL A 337 -9.28 1.44 -9.34
CA VAL A 337 -8.79 2.03 -10.60
C VAL A 337 -9.87 2.88 -11.27
N PRO A 338 -9.54 3.99 -11.94
CA PRO A 338 -10.52 4.78 -12.68
C PRO A 338 -11.09 3.96 -13.86
N SER A 339 -12.41 3.94 -13.98
CA SER A 339 -13.13 3.15 -14.99
C SER A 339 -12.69 3.51 -16.41
N THR A 340 -12.41 4.79 -16.67
CA THR A 340 -11.93 5.32 -17.96
C THR A 340 -10.69 4.63 -18.53
N SER A 341 -9.88 3.97 -17.68
CA SER A 341 -8.67 3.23 -18.12
C SER A 341 -8.98 1.84 -18.68
N PHE A 342 -10.07 1.21 -18.25
CA PHE A 342 -10.36 -0.22 -18.49
C PHE A 342 -11.74 -0.50 -19.12
N LEU A 343 -12.67 0.44 -18.99
CA LEU A 343 -14.04 0.39 -19.50
C LEU A 343 -14.19 1.36 -20.67
N ARG A 344 -14.69 0.85 -21.80
CA ARG A 344 -15.04 1.61 -23.00
C ARG A 344 -16.53 1.45 -23.26
N HIS A 345 -17.16 2.44 -23.89
CA HIS A 345 -18.59 2.39 -24.21
C HIS A 345 -18.89 2.88 -25.64
N SER A 346 -20.00 2.41 -26.21
CA SER A 346 -20.61 2.95 -27.42
C SER A 346 -22.14 2.91 -27.24
N GLY A 347 -22.76 4.07 -27.01
CA GLY A 347 -24.15 4.16 -26.58
C GLY A 347 -24.39 3.46 -25.23
N SER A 348 -25.26 2.46 -25.24
CA SER A 348 -25.59 1.54 -24.13
C SER A 348 -24.70 0.28 -24.07
N ASN A 349 -23.84 0.05 -25.07
CA ASN A 349 -22.92 -1.08 -25.09
C ASN A 349 -21.63 -0.72 -24.33
N PHE A 350 -21.24 -1.55 -23.39
CA PHE A 350 -20.02 -1.40 -22.60
C PHE A 350 -19.08 -2.59 -22.81
N ALA A 351 -17.78 -2.31 -22.77
CA ALA A 351 -16.72 -3.29 -22.93
C ALA A 351 -15.61 -3.03 -21.91
N ILE A 352 -15.42 -3.97 -20.98
CA ILE A 352 -14.35 -3.95 -19.98
C ILE A 352 -13.22 -4.85 -20.43
N LYS A 353 -11.98 -4.36 -20.37
CA LYS A 353 -10.78 -5.13 -20.69
C LYS A 353 -9.80 -5.08 -19.53
N MET A 354 -9.71 -6.16 -18.75
CA MET A 354 -8.83 -6.26 -17.57
C MET A 354 -8.06 -7.58 -17.59
N LYS A 355 -6.91 -7.64 -16.91
CA LYS A 355 -6.15 -8.89 -16.71
C LYS A 355 -7.02 -9.89 -15.96
N LEU A 356 -7.02 -11.18 -16.32
CA LEU A 356 -7.74 -12.20 -15.55
C LEU A 356 -7.07 -12.44 -14.18
N MET A 357 -5.74 -12.64 -14.19
CA MET A 357 -4.88 -12.72 -13.01
C MET A 357 -3.89 -11.56 -13.03
N ASP A 358 -3.55 -10.96 -11.89
CA ASP A 358 -2.44 -10.00 -11.80
C ASP A 358 -1.16 -10.63 -11.19
N ARG A 359 -0.06 -9.86 -11.17
CA ARG A 359 1.24 -10.34 -10.67
C ARG A 359 1.30 -10.27 -9.14
N LEU A 360 0.79 -11.30 -8.46
CA LEU A 360 0.86 -11.45 -7.01
C LEU A 360 2.30 -11.34 -6.48
N TYR A 361 3.24 -12.09 -7.07
CA TYR A 361 4.67 -12.03 -6.78
C TYR A 361 5.50 -12.68 -7.91
N ASP A 362 6.82 -12.64 -7.77
CA ASP A 362 7.76 -13.13 -8.78
C ASP A 362 7.81 -14.66 -8.81
N ASN A 363 7.55 -15.24 -9.99
CA ASN A 363 7.37 -16.68 -10.20
C ASN A 363 6.25 -17.29 -9.32
N ALA A 364 5.14 -16.56 -9.17
CA ALA A 364 3.97 -17.06 -8.46
C ALA A 364 3.40 -18.31 -9.12
N VAL A 365 2.97 -19.24 -8.26
CA VAL A 365 2.22 -20.45 -8.59
C VAL A 365 0.87 -20.31 -7.90
N VAL A 366 -0.21 -20.46 -8.66
CA VAL A 366 -1.58 -20.38 -8.16
C VAL A 366 -2.26 -21.72 -8.40
N GLU A 367 -2.61 -22.44 -7.33
CA GLU A 367 -3.30 -23.73 -7.45
C GLU A 367 -4.72 -23.53 -7.99
N LYS A 368 -5.46 -22.58 -7.40
CA LYS A 368 -6.84 -22.25 -7.77
C LYS A 368 -7.05 -20.74 -7.78
N LEU A 369 -7.53 -20.23 -8.91
CA LEU A 369 -7.99 -18.87 -9.13
C LEU A 369 -9.50 -18.88 -9.36
N CYS A 370 -10.24 -18.15 -8.53
CA CYS A 370 -11.64 -17.81 -8.73
C CYS A 370 -11.73 -16.32 -9.04
N VAL A 371 -12.23 -15.94 -10.22
CA VAL A 371 -12.48 -14.53 -10.57
C VAL A 371 -13.98 -14.30 -10.57
N LYS A 372 -14.43 -13.34 -9.76
CA LYS A 372 -15.82 -12.86 -9.67
C LYS A 372 -15.90 -11.47 -10.26
N ILE A 373 -16.64 -11.29 -11.35
CA ILE A 373 -16.86 -9.99 -11.98
C ILE A 373 -18.26 -9.53 -11.65
N ILE A 374 -18.38 -8.54 -10.77
CA ILE A 374 -19.65 -7.94 -10.32
C ILE A 374 -19.95 -6.76 -11.25
N LEU A 375 -21.03 -6.90 -12.03
CA LEU A 375 -21.53 -5.85 -12.91
C LEU A 375 -22.62 -5.01 -12.22
N PRO A 376 -22.94 -3.80 -12.71
CA PRO A 376 -24.08 -3.04 -12.21
C PRO A 376 -25.40 -3.81 -12.32
N GLU A 377 -26.33 -3.47 -11.43
CA GLU A 377 -27.72 -3.90 -11.55
C GLU A 377 -28.30 -3.54 -12.93
N THR A 378 -29.25 -4.33 -13.44
CA THR A 378 -29.85 -4.24 -14.79
C THR A 378 -28.95 -4.55 -16.00
N SER A 379 -27.68 -4.93 -15.81
CA SER A 379 -26.79 -5.33 -16.92
C SER A 379 -27.32 -6.53 -17.73
N LYS A 380 -27.35 -6.41 -19.07
CA LYS A 380 -27.90 -7.40 -20.02
C LYS A 380 -26.86 -7.86 -21.04
N ASN A 381 -27.21 -8.90 -21.82
CA ASN A 381 -26.45 -9.39 -22.99
C ASN A 381 -24.94 -9.61 -22.72
N ILE A 382 -24.67 -10.25 -21.58
CA ILE A 382 -23.33 -10.47 -21.04
C ILE A 382 -22.54 -11.48 -21.90
N LYS A 383 -21.52 -11.01 -22.62
CA LYS A 383 -20.64 -11.81 -23.48
C LYS A 383 -19.18 -11.70 -23.02
N LEU A 384 -18.66 -12.80 -22.47
CA LEU A 384 -17.27 -12.91 -22.04
C LEU A 384 -16.37 -13.51 -23.13
N VAL A 385 -15.19 -12.93 -23.31
CA VAL A 385 -14.10 -13.43 -24.16
C VAL A 385 -12.84 -13.59 -23.30
N THR A 386 -12.40 -14.83 -23.09
CA THR A 386 -11.19 -15.15 -22.30
C THR A 386 -9.99 -15.44 -23.20
N PRO A 387 -8.75 -15.13 -22.74
CA PRO A 387 -7.53 -15.35 -23.53
C PRO A 387 -7.13 -16.83 -23.63
N TYR A 388 -7.65 -17.68 -22.74
CA TYR A 388 -7.42 -19.12 -22.70
C TYR A 388 -8.65 -19.85 -22.11
N SER A 389 -8.62 -21.18 -22.16
CA SER A 389 -9.68 -22.04 -21.61
C SER A 389 -9.73 -21.95 -20.08
N VAL A 390 -10.88 -21.51 -19.58
CA VAL A 390 -11.29 -21.42 -18.17
C VAL A 390 -12.64 -22.10 -17.98
N LYS A 391 -12.94 -22.53 -16.76
CA LYS A 391 -14.22 -23.13 -16.40
C LYS A 391 -15.14 -22.01 -15.92
N ARG A 392 -16.21 -21.71 -16.68
CA ARG A 392 -17.26 -20.80 -16.20
C ARG A 392 -18.19 -21.58 -15.26
N LEU A 393 -18.40 -21.05 -14.06
CA LEU A 393 -19.41 -21.56 -13.13
C LEU A 393 -20.75 -20.86 -13.42
N PRO A 394 -21.89 -21.34 -12.89
CA PRO A 394 -23.16 -20.64 -12.99
C PRO A 394 -23.03 -19.19 -12.50
N ASP A 395 -23.70 -18.26 -13.18
CA ASP A 395 -23.67 -16.84 -12.77
C ASP A 395 -24.40 -16.67 -11.43
N GLU A 396 -23.80 -15.89 -10.52
CA GLU A 396 -24.32 -15.61 -9.18
C GLU A 396 -25.00 -14.22 -9.13
N VAL A 397 -25.68 -13.91 -8.02
CA VAL A 397 -26.22 -12.58 -7.75
C VAL A 397 -25.64 -12.06 -6.43
N HIS A 398 -24.96 -10.91 -6.49
CA HIS A 398 -24.44 -10.21 -5.33
C HIS A 398 -25.37 -9.07 -4.95
N LYS A 399 -25.51 -8.79 -3.65
CA LYS A 399 -26.32 -7.68 -3.15
C LYS A 399 -25.45 -6.80 -2.27
N THR A 400 -25.24 -5.56 -2.70
CA THR A 400 -24.59 -4.51 -1.92
C THR A 400 -25.60 -3.42 -1.55
N TYR A 401 -25.12 -2.28 -1.05
CA TYR A 401 -25.94 -1.13 -0.70
C TYR A 401 -26.76 -0.62 -1.90
N LEU A 402 -28.03 -0.28 -1.64
CA LEU A 402 -28.99 0.29 -2.60
C LEU A 402 -29.42 -0.62 -3.78
N ASP A 403 -28.95 -1.86 -3.86
CA ASP A 403 -29.42 -2.84 -4.85
C ASP A 403 -30.86 -3.31 -4.56
N THR A 404 -31.68 -3.50 -5.61
CA THR A 404 -33.06 -3.99 -5.48
C THR A 404 -33.20 -5.49 -5.75
N PHE A 405 -32.94 -5.91 -6.97
CA PHE A 405 -32.90 -7.30 -7.44
C PHE A 405 -31.52 -7.92 -7.22
N GLY A 406 -30.46 -7.13 -7.39
CA GLY A 406 -29.07 -7.49 -7.17
C GLY A 406 -28.20 -7.42 -8.44
N ARG A 407 -26.88 -7.38 -8.23
CA ARG A 407 -25.84 -7.30 -9.25
C ARG A 407 -25.52 -8.68 -9.82
N PRO A 408 -25.54 -8.87 -11.16
CA PRO A 408 -25.13 -10.14 -11.76
C PRO A 408 -23.61 -10.32 -11.64
N VAL A 409 -23.18 -11.51 -11.22
CA VAL A 409 -21.79 -11.88 -11.01
C VAL A 409 -21.38 -13.02 -11.92
N ILE A 410 -20.34 -12.79 -12.72
CA ILE A 410 -19.76 -13.82 -13.57
C ILE A 410 -18.64 -14.50 -12.79
N VAL A 411 -18.73 -15.81 -12.62
CA VAL A 411 -17.76 -16.59 -11.84
C VAL A 411 -16.92 -17.47 -12.76
N LEU A 412 -15.60 -17.29 -12.70
CA LEU A 412 -14.62 -18.00 -13.53
C LEU A 412 -13.63 -18.74 -12.63
N GLU A 413 -13.49 -20.03 -12.87
CA GLU A 413 -12.56 -20.91 -12.16
C GLU A 413 -11.44 -21.36 -13.09
N LYS A 414 -10.20 -21.27 -12.61
CA LYS A 414 -9.03 -21.83 -13.28
C LYS A 414 -8.05 -22.40 -12.27
N GLU A 415 -7.47 -23.54 -12.63
CA GLU A 415 -6.47 -24.22 -11.81
C GLU A 415 -5.08 -24.17 -12.47
N ASN A 416 -4.06 -24.32 -11.63
CA ASN A 416 -2.63 -24.40 -11.96
C ASN A 416 -2.12 -23.26 -12.87
N LEU A 417 -2.17 -22.02 -12.39
CA LEU A 417 -1.66 -20.84 -13.09
C LEU A 417 -0.27 -20.42 -12.61
N ILE A 418 0.41 -19.68 -13.49
CA ILE A 418 1.70 -19.02 -13.28
C ILE A 418 1.67 -17.65 -13.96
N ASN A 419 2.68 -16.80 -13.72
CA ASN A 419 2.74 -15.44 -14.29
C ASN A 419 2.60 -15.35 -15.84
N ASN A 420 2.85 -16.43 -16.60
CA ASN A 420 2.60 -16.47 -18.06
C ASN A 420 1.10 -16.39 -18.43
N HIS A 421 0.20 -16.70 -17.49
CA HIS A 421 -1.26 -16.60 -17.63
C HIS A 421 -1.81 -15.18 -17.37
N ILE A 422 -0.94 -14.19 -17.07
CA ILE A 422 -1.33 -12.77 -16.92
C ILE A 422 -1.68 -12.20 -18.29
N GLN A 423 -2.93 -12.35 -18.70
CA GLN A 423 -3.47 -11.91 -19.99
C GLN A 423 -4.85 -11.27 -19.80
N PRO A 424 -5.25 -10.30 -20.65
CA PRO A 424 -6.54 -9.64 -20.52
C PRO A 424 -7.70 -10.52 -21.01
N PHE A 425 -8.80 -10.52 -20.25
CA PHE A 425 -10.12 -10.87 -20.76
C PHE A 425 -10.82 -9.61 -21.29
N THR A 426 -11.82 -9.79 -22.15
CA THR A 426 -12.75 -8.73 -22.54
C THR A 426 -14.17 -9.18 -22.23
N LEU A 427 -14.92 -8.32 -21.55
CA LEU A 427 -16.31 -8.56 -21.19
C LEU A 427 -17.19 -7.48 -21.80
N TYR A 428 -18.20 -7.90 -22.57
CA TYR A 428 -19.20 -7.02 -23.15
C TYR A 428 -20.53 -7.18 -22.41
N TYR A 429 -21.24 -6.09 -22.19
CA TYR A 429 -22.60 -6.06 -21.62
C TYR A 429 -23.33 -4.81 -22.09
N GLU A 430 -24.65 -4.86 -22.05
CA GLU A 430 -25.53 -3.73 -22.26
C GLU A 430 -25.97 -3.15 -20.91
N PHE A 431 -25.90 -1.83 -20.77
CA PHE A 431 -26.38 -1.11 -19.60
C PHE A 431 -27.07 0.19 -20.04
N ASP A 432 -28.28 0.43 -19.54
CA ASP A 432 -29.01 1.65 -19.81
C ASP A 432 -28.71 2.72 -18.75
N ARG A 433 -28.29 3.90 -19.20
CA ARG A 433 -27.87 4.99 -18.31
C ARG A 433 -29.02 5.51 -17.44
N PHE A 434 -30.26 5.44 -17.91
CA PHE A 434 -31.41 5.84 -17.10
C PHE A 434 -31.65 4.88 -15.92
N SER A 435 -31.19 3.63 -16.00
CA SER A 435 -31.29 2.66 -14.90
C SER A 435 -30.43 3.04 -13.69
N MET A 436 -29.46 3.96 -13.82
CA MET A 436 -28.77 4.53 -12.65
C MET A 436 -29.76 5.22 -11.70
N LEU A 437 -30.78 5.90 -12.22
CA LEU A 437 -31.72 6.71 -11.44
C LEU A 437 -32.55 5.90 -10.42
N TYR A 438 -32.61 4.57 -10.54
CA TYR A 438 -33.29 3.71 -9.56
C TYR A 438 -32.68 3.83 -8.16
N GLU A 439 -31.35 3.95 -8.03
CA GLU A 439 -30.67 4.04 -6.73
C GLU A 439 -31.06 5.31 -5.94
N PRO A 440 -30.97 6.54 -6.49
CA PRO A 440 -31.49 7.74 -5.84
C PRO A 440 -33.01 7.71 -5.62
N LEU A 441 -33.78 7.18 -6.58
CA LEU A 441 -35.24 7.14 -6.48
C LEU A 441 -35.71 6.23 -5.34
N LEU A 442 -34.99 5.13 -5.07
CA LEU A 442 -35.24 4.26 -3.93
C LEU A 442 -35.07 5.02 -2.60
N ILE A 443 -34.04 5.86 -2.48
CA ILE A 443 -33.82 6.71 -1.30
C ILE A 443 -34.96 7.73 -1.17
N VAL A 444 -35.34 8.41 -2.25
CA VAL A 444 -36.43 9.40 -2.27
C VAL A 444 -37.76 8.76 -1.87
N VAL A 445 -38.07 7.55 -2.36
CA VAL A 445 -39.27 6.80 -1.99
C VAL A 445 -39.23 6.38 -0.52
N ALA A 446 -38.09 5.94 0.01
CA ALA A 446 -37.96 5.55 1.41
C ALA A 446 -38.20 6.73 2.37
N PHE A 447 -37.57 7.88 2.12
CA PHE A 447 -37.81 9.09 2.92
C PHE A 447 -39.22 9.65 2.69
N GLY A 448 -39.73 9.64 1.45
CA GLY A 448 -41.09 10.07 1.14
C GLY A 448 -42.16 9.25 1.86
N ALA A 449 -41.99 7.92 1.93
CA ALA A 449 -42.85 7.03 2.70
C ALA A 449 -42.77 7.31 4.21
N LEU A 450 -41.59 7.64 4.75
CA LEU A 450 -41.42 8.02 6.16
C LEU A 450 -42.14 9.34 6.47
N PHE A 451 -42.03 10.37 5.61
CA PHE A 451 -42.78 11.61 5.76
C PHE A 451 -44.30 11.40 5.62
N LEU A 452 -44.74 10.59 4.65
CA LEU A 452 -46.15 10.25 4.48
C LEU A 452 -46.70 9.50 5.70
N ALA A 453 -45.95 8.56 6.27
CA ALA A 453 -46.33 7.85 7.48
C ALA A 453 -46.44 8.81 8.68
N ALA A 454 -45.52 9.78 8.82
CA ALA A 454 -45.61 10.82 9.84
C ALA A 454 -46.87 11.69 9.65
N VAL A 455 -47.17 12.12 8.42
CA VAL A 455 -48.39 12.88 8.10
C VAL A 455 -49.65 12.09 8.45
N ILE A 456 -49.70 10.79 8.13
CA ILE A 456 -50.83 9.91 8.48
C ILE A 456 -50.94 9.78 10.01
N LEU A 457 -49.85 9.52 10.73
CA LEU A 457 -49.85 9.40 12.18
C LEU A 457 -50.31 10.68 12.90
N PHE A 458 -49.94 11.87 12.39
CA PHE A 458 -50.43 13.14 12.92
C PHE A 458 -51.88 13.48 12.52
N ARG A 459 -52.46 12.79 11.53
CA ARG A 459 -53.86 12.95 11.11
C ARG A 459 -54.81 11.93 11.74
N LEU A 460 -54.30 10.83 12.29
CA LEU A 460 -55.10 9.81 12.97
C LEU A 460 -55.31 10.17 14.44
N ASP A 461 -56.50 10.66 14.77
CA ASP A 461 -56.91 10.85 16.16
C ASP A 461 -57.47 9.53 16.73
N PHE A 462 -56.73 8.93 17.66
CA PHE A 462 -57.12 7.71 18.37
C PHE A 462 -57.81 7.98 19.72
N SER A 463 -58.33 9.20 19.96
CA SER A 463 -59.06 9.50 21.19
C SER A 463 -60.46 8.86 21.24
N ILE A 464 -60.81 8.31 22.40
CA ILE A 464 -61.98 7.43 22.59
C ILE A 464 -63.18 8.18 23.22
N ALA A 465 -62.99 9.44 23.61
CA ALA A 465 -64.04 10.30 24.18
C ALA A 465 -64.11 11.63 23.42
N GLY A 466 -65.34 12.13 23.18
CA GLY A 466 -65.62 13.33 22.39
C GLY A 466 -64.92 14.60 22.89
N LYS A 467 -64.52 15.48 21.98
CA LYS A 467 -63.63 16.63 22.21
C LYS A 467 -64.32 18.00 22.08
N ASP A 468 -65.58 18.09 22.48
CA ASP A 468 -66.42 19.28 22.23
C ASP A 468 -65.82 20.59 22.82
N GLU A 469 -65.09 20.52 23.94
CA GLU A 469 -64.41 21.70 24.53
C GLU A 469 -63.02 22.00 23.92
N LYS A 470 -62.33 21.02 23.32
CA LYS A 470 -60.94 21.20 22.85
C LYS A 470 -60.85 21.66 21.40
N GLU A 471 -61.83 21.34 20.55
CA GLU A 471 -61.87 21.86 19.17
C GLU A 471 -62.10 23.38 19.16
N ALA A 472 -62.97 23.90 20.03
CA ALA A 472 -63.22 25.34 20.15
C ALA A 472 -61.92 26.14 20.38
N ALA A 473 -61.08 25.71 21.32
CA ALA A 473 -59.81 26.38 21.64
C ALA A 473 -58.82 26.38 20.46
N SER A 474 -58.83 25.34 19.62
CA SER A 474 -57.92 25.25 18.47
C SER A 474 -58.32 26.17 17.30
N GLN A 475 -59.62 26.38 17.09
CA GLN A 475 -60.12 27.31 16.06
C GLN A 475 -59.78 28.77 16.38
N PHE A 476 -59.85 29.17 17.66
CA PHE A 476 -59.41 30.50 18.10
C PHE A 476 -57.91 30.75 17.88
N ALA A 477 -57.06 29.75 18.07
CA ALA A 477 -55.61 29.88 17.86
C ALA A 477 -55.26 30.13 16.38
N PHE A 478 -55.99 29.53 15.44
CA PHE A 478 -55.76 29.72 14.00
C PHE A 478 -56.09 31.15 13.54
N PHE A 479 -57.14 31.75 14.09
CA PHE A 479 -57.50 33.16 13.82
C PHE A 479 -56.46 34.17 14.35
N SER A 480 -55.73 33.84 15.43
CA SER A 480 -54.74 34.74 16.00
C SER A 480 -53.44 34.87 15.19
N TRP A 481 -53.19 34.00 14.20
CA TRP A 481 -51.97 34.02 13.39
C TRP A 481 -52.06 34.88 12.11
N MET A 482 -53.26 35.40 11.78
CA MET A 482 -53.54 36.12 10.53
C MET A 482 -53.45 37.66 10.63
N ILE A 483 -52.94 38.23 11.72
CA ILE A 483 -52.87 39.69 11.92
C ILE A 483 -51.40 40.14 12.08
N PRO A 484 -50.82 40.84 11.09
CA PRO A 484 -49.53 41.50 11.24
C PRO A 484 -49.71 42.97 11.66
N LEU A 485 -49.14 43.41 12.79
CA LEU A 485 -48.80 44.83 13.03
C LEU A 485 -47.94 45.04 14.30
N PHE A 486 -46.66 45.37 14.06
CA PHE A 486 -45.69 46.22 14.79
C PHE A 486 -45.59 46.27 16.34
N PRO A 487 -44.37 46.49 16.88
CA PRO A 487 -44.06 46.26 18.28
C PRO A 487 -44.21 47.50 19.17
N LEU A 488 -44.49 47.28 20.46
CA LEU A 488 -44.25 48.29 21.50
C LEU A 488 -43.44 47.73 22.67
N ARG A 489 -42.51 48.58 23.11
CA ARG A 489 -41.43 48.34 24.07
C ARG A 489 -41.99 48.51 25.50
N GLY A 490 -41.83 47.50 26.37
CA GLY A 490 -42.33 47.58 27.74
C GLY A 490 -41.67 46.55 28.67
N SER A 491 -40.70 47.02 29.46
CA SER A 491 -40.04 46.23 30.52
C SER A 491 -41.01 45.95 31.67
N PHE A 492 -41.07 44.71 32.16
CA PHE A 492 -41.50 44.41 33.52
C PHE A 492 -40.77 43.21 34.12
N SER A 493 -40.68 43.21 35.45
CA SER A 493 -39.75 42.44 36.26
C SER A 493 -40.31 41.12 36.82
N SER A 494 -39.38 40.18 37.04
CA SER A 494 -39.35 39.10 38.05
C SER A 494 -40.62 38.74 38.86
N PHE A 495 -41.01 37.45 38.84
CA PHE A 495 -41.25 36.53 40.00
C PHE A 495 -41.93 35.23 39.49
N PRO A 496 -42.13 34.17 40.31
CA PRO A 496 -41.14 33.25 40.88
C PRO A 496 -41.19 31.83 40.28
N ARG A 497 -40.20 31.00 40.63
CA ARG A 497 -40.33 29.52 40.59
C ARG A 497 -41.40 29.04 41.57
N THR A 498 -42.18 28.02 41.21
CA THR A 498 -42.32 26.79 42.05
C THR A 498 -43.03 25.63 41.32
N PHE A 499 -42.45 24.44 41.47
CA PHE A 499 -43.03 23.08 41.42
C PHE A 499 -44.25 22.73 40.55
N HIS A 500 -44.04 21.77 39.64
CA HIS A 500 -44.71 20.45 39.68
C HIS A 500 -43.71 19.39 39.16
N SER A 501 -43.36 18.38 39.96
CA SER A 501 -44.02 17.07 40.10
C SER A 501 -43.48 16.03 39.10
N LYS A 502 -42.73 15.05 39.61
CA LYS A 502 -42.15 13.94 38.84
C LYS A 502 -43.10 12.76 38.84
N SER A 503 -43.49 12.28 37.66
CA SER A 503 -43.96 10.90 37.47
C SER A 503 -42.77 9.92 37.36
N PRO A 504 -42.97 8.62 37.68
CA PRO A 504 -41.85 7.73 37.99
C PRO A 504 -41.25 7.05 36.75
N LEU A 505 -39.92 7.08 36.63
CA LEU A 505 -39.16 6.22 35.72
C LEU A 505 -38.78 4.90 36.41
N HIS A 506 -38.99 3.79 35.70
CA HIS A 506 -38.63 2.44 36.16
C HIS A 506 -37.17 2.35 36.63
N GLN A 507 -36.95 1.73 37.79
CA GLN A 507 -35.61 1.34 38.25
C GLN A 507 -35.09 0.15 37.44
N THR A 508 -34.42 0.42 36.32
CA THR A 508 -33.46 -0.53 35.76
C THR A 508 -32.19 -0.51 36.62
N LYS A 509 -31.76 -1.68 37.11
CA LYS A 509 -30.51 -1.82 37.88
C LYS A 509 -29.31 -1.47 37.01
N THR A 510 -28.86 -0.22 37.08
CA THR A 510 -27.66 0.25 36.39
C THR A 510 -26.42 -0.30 37.10
N SER A 511 -25.75 -1.27 36.46
CA SER A 511 -24.43 -1.74 36.89
C SER A 511 -23.41 -0.60 36.76
N LEU A 512 -22.71 -0.28 37.85
CA LEU A 512 -21.59 0.67 37.86
C LEU A 512 -20.60 0.34 36.74
N LEU A 513 -20.37 1.29 35.83
CA LEU A 513 -19.36 1.15 34.77
C LEU A 513 -17.97 1.33 35.39
N VAL A 514 -17.13 0.31 35.23
CA VAL A 514 -15.78 0.25 35.82
C VAL A 514 -14.78 -0.15 34.73
N GLY A 515 -13.79 0.72 34.48
CA GLY A 515 -12.77 0.50 33.45
C GLY A 515 -11.78 -0.64 33.80
N PRO A 516 -11.07 -1.22 32.82
CA PRO A 516 -10.20 -2.38 33.02
C PRO A 516 -9.10 -2.14 34.08
N ALA A 517 -8.44 -0.97 34.03
CA ALA A 517 -7.41 -0.60 35.00
C ALA A 517 -7.95 -0.47 36.44
N VAL A 518 -9.22 -0.07 36.59
CA VAL A 518 -9.86 -0.03 37.91
C VAL A 518 -10.17 -1.45 38.39
N ARG A 519 -10.76 -2.32 37.55
CA ARG A 519 -10.99 -3.73 37.93
C ARG A 519 -9.71 -4.43 38.40
N LEU A 520 -8.59 -4.19 37.72
CA LEU A 520 -7.29 -4.75 38.09
C LEU A 520 -6.85 -4.25 39.48
N LEU A 521 -6.94 -2.95 39.76
CA LEU A 521 -6.61 -2.40 41.08
C LEU A 521 -7.57 -2.89 42.19
N LEU A 522 -8.87 -2.97 41.91
CA LEU A 522 -9.85 -3.51 42.86
C LEU A 522 -9.52 -4.96 43.22
N GLY A 523 -9.09 -5.78 42.26
CA GLY A 523 -8.66 -7.16 42.49
C GLY A 523 -7.33 -7.28 43.26
N HIS A 524 -6.35 -6.41 42.98
CA HIS A 524 -5.05 -6.43 43.66
C HIS A 524 -5.10 -6.02 45.14
N TYR A 525 -6.14 -5.30 45.57
CA TYR A 525 -6.31 -4.77 46.93
C TYR A 525 -7.62 -5.25 47.61
N ASP A 526 -8.36 -6.20 47.00
CA ASP A 526 -9.70 -6.70 47.41
C ASP A 526 -10.70 -5.59 47.81
N ILE A 527 -10.81 -4.56 46.97
CA ILE A 527 -11.71 -3.42 47.22
C ILE A 527 -13.04 -3.65 46.50
N LYS A 528 -14.13 -3.73 47.27
CA LYS A 528 -15.49 -3.85 46.72
C LYS A 528 -15.99 -2.52 46.16
N THR A 529 -16.60 -2.56 44.97
CA THR A 529 -17.10 -1.37 44.24
C THR A 529 -18.14 -0.55 45.02
N SER A 530 -18.83 -1.15 45.99
CA SER A 530 -19.82 -0.48 46.85
C SER A 530 -19.21 0.45 47.90
N VAL A 531 -17.91 0.38 48.16
CA VAL A 531 -17.21 1.15 49.21
C VAL A 531 -16.59 2.45 48.65
N LEU A 532 -16.52 2.59 47.33
CA LEU A 532 -15.92 3.72 46.64
C LEU A 532 -16.95 4.74 46.18
N ARG A 533 -16.65 6.03 46.41
CA ARG A 533 -17.45 7.15 45.92
C ARG A 533 -17.00 7.49 44.49
N ALA A 534 -17.84 7.19 43.51
CA ALA A 534 -17.57 7.49 42.10
C ALA A 534 -17.52 9.00 41.83
N SER A 535 -16.39 9.50 41.34
CA SER A 535 -16.19 10.92 40.99
C SER A 535 -16.26 11.21 39.49
N GLY A 536 -16.39 10.18 38.64
CA GLY A 536 -16.35 10.33 37.19
C GLY A 536 -17.68 10.71 36.53
N PRO A 537 -17.65 11.17 35.27
CA PRO A 537 -18.85 11.42 34.47
C PRO A 537 -19.77 10.19 34.44
N LYS A 538 -21.09 10.42 34.46
CA LYS A 538 -22.13 9.37 34.57
C LYS A 538 -22.03 8.48 35.83
N LYS A 539 -21.37 8.94 36.91
CA LYS A 539 -21.12 8.21 38.17
C LYS A 539 -20.23 6.96 38.01
N ASN A 540 -19.24 7.04 37.12
CA ASN A 540 -18.23 5.99 36.96
C ASN A 540 -17.12 6.11 38.01
N ILE A 541 -16.57 4.97 38.47
CA ILE A 541 -15.42 4.95 39.38
C ILE A 541 -14.14 5.17 38.56
N LEU A 542 -13.38 6.22 38.88
CA LEU A 542 -12.11 6.52 38.20
C LEU A 542 -10.92 5.88 38.91
N LYS A 543 -9.78 5.80 38.22
CA LYS A 543 -8.51 5.31 38.78
C LYS A 543 -8.04 6.16 39.96
N SER A 544 -8.29 7.47 39.92
CA SER A 544 -8.07 8.41 41.03
C SER A 544 -8.77 7.97 42.31
N ASP A 545 -10.05 7.63 42.21
CA ASP A 545 -10.95 7.35 43.33
C ASP A 545 -10.55 6.07 44.09
N VAL A 546 -9.89 5.15 43.38
CA VAL A 546 -9.34 3.90 43.94
C VAL A 546 -7.99 4.17 44.59
N LEU A 547 -7.14 4.97 43.95
CA LEU A 547 -5.81 5.30 44.46
C LEU A 547 -5.86 6.20 45.70
N SER A 548 -6.80 7.16 45.76
CA SER A 548 -7.06 7.92 46.98
C SER A 548 -7.50 7.00 48.10
N HIS A 549 -8.47 6.10 47.86
CA HIS A 549 -8.91 5.15 48.88
C HIS A 549 -7.82 4.21 49.39
N ILE A 550 -6.90 3.78 48.51
CA ILE A 550 -5.72 2.98 48.87
C ILE A 550 -4.76 3.80 49.74
N ASN A 551 -4.52 5.07 49.40
CA ASN A 551 -3.60 5.94 50.12
C ASN A 551 -4.16 6.37 51.48
N ASP A 552 -5.43 6.81 51.52
CA ASP A 552 -6.16 7.25 52.73
C ASP A 552 -6.24 6.13 53.78
N LYS A 553 -6.42 4.87 53.34
CA LYS A 553 -6.47 3.69 54.21
C LYS A 553 -5.14 2.93 54.31
N LYS A 554 -4.07 3.39 53.65
CA LYS A 554 -2.75 2.74 53.57
C LYS A 554 -2.81 1.24 53.30
N LEU A 555 -3.62 0.83 52.32
CA LEU A 555 -3.85 -0.59 52.00
C LEU A 555 -2.64 -1.18 51.27
N SER A 556 -2.16 -2.33 51.73
CA SER A 556 -1.10 -3.12 51.06
C SER A 556 -1.69 -4.12 50.06
N PRO A 557 -1.07 -4.35 48.89
CA PRO A 557 -1.57 -5.31 47.90
C PRO A 557 -1.48 -6.76 48.40
N ILE A 558 -2.45 -7.59 48.00
CA ILE A 558 -2.56 -8.99 48.45
C ILE A 558 -1.55 -9.87 47.71
N LYS A 559 -0.85 -10.76 48.44
CA LYS A 559 0.15 -11.70 47.91
C LYS A 559 -0.41 -13.12 47.75
N THR A 560 -0.84 -13.47 46.54
CA THR A 560 -0.87 -14.85 45.99
C THR A 560 -1.11 -14.74 44.47
N PHE A 561 -0.46 -15.50 43.58
CA PHE A 561 0.26 -16.77 43.73
C PHE A 561 1.74 -16.70 43.32
N SER A 562 2.57 -17.55 43.92
CA SER A 562 3.88 -17.96 43.40
C SER A 562 4.10 -19.44 43.74
N ALA A 563 4.54 -20.23 42.76
CA ALA A 563 4.84 -21.66 42.93
C ALA A 563 6.35 -21.90 43.09
N LYS A 564 6.80 -21.78 44.35
CA LYS A 564 7.93 -22.48 45.02
C LYS A 564 9.34 -22.56 44.36
N PRO A 565 10.35 -21.93 44.97
CA PRO A 565 11.78 -22.22 44.77
C PRO A 565 12.41 -23.00 45.96
N PRO A 566 13.58 -23.62 45.74
CA PRO A 566 14.65 -23.76 46.77
C PRO A 566 16.01 -23.26 46.23
N SER A 567 17.00 -22.83 47.04
CA SER A 567 17.05 -22.41 48.43
C SER A 567 18.38 -21.66 48.70
N LYS A 568 18.40 -20.79 49.74
CA LYS A 568 19.55 -20.14 50.41
C LYS A 568 20.87 -20.96 50.37
N MET A 569 22.10 -20.44 50.39
CA MET A 569 22.72 -19.15 50.81
C MET A 569 24.12 -19.05 50.10
N SER A 570 25.04 -18.09 50.24
CA SER A 570 25.25 -16.84 51.02
C SER A 570 26.38 -16.01 50.33
N LEU A 571 26.72 -14.81 50.83
CA LEU A 571 27.92 -14.05 50.45
C LEU A 571 28.60 -13.46 51.69
N GLU A 572 29.82 -13.89 52.03
CA GLU A 572 30.92 -13.08 52.60
C GLU A 572 32.17 -13.94 52.89
N ASN A 573 33.35 -13.32 52.69
CA ASN A 573 34.71 -13.74 53.08
C ASN A 573 35.29 -15.03 52.41
N GLU A 574 36.58 -15.11 52.04
CA GLU A 574 37.70 -14.15 52.09
C GLU A 574 38.89 -14.58 51.17
N VAL A 575 39.79 -13.63 50.86
CA VAL A 575 41.28 -13.80 50.80
C VAL A 575 41.99 -14.46 49.57
N ILE A 576 42.68 -13.59 48.79
CA ILE A 576 44.06 -13.69 48.22
C ILE A 576 44.32 -14.76 47.11
N SER A 577 44.98 -14.52 45.96
CA SER A 577 45.84 -13.44 45.39
C SER A 577 45.66 -13.41 43.83
N ALA A 578 46.24 -12.54 42.99
CA ALA A 578 47.19 -11.42 43.13
C ALA A 578 46.96 -10.40 41.97
N SER A 579 47.46 -9.17 42.12
CA SER A 579 47.38 -8.10 41.13
C SER A 579 48.65 -7.94 40.28
N SER A 580 48.52 -7.59 38.99
CA SER A 580 49.30 -6.50 38.36
C SER A 580 48.87 -6.18 36.91
N HIS A 581 48.78 -4.88 36.59
CA HIS A 581 48.63 -4.29 35.24
C HIS A 581 49.92 -4.52 34.38
N PRO A 582 50.00 -4.22 33.05
CA PRO A 582 49.17 -3.28 32.27
C PRO A 582 48.77 -3.70 30.83
N ILE A 583 48.01 -2.82 30.17
CA ILE A 583 47.76 -2.84 28.72
C ILE A 583 48.97 -2.26 27.98
N ILE A 584 49.59 -3.04 27.10
CA ILE A 584 50.49 -2.57 26.02
C ILE A 584 50.12 -3.35 24.74
N PRO A 585 49.94 -2.71 23.57
CA PRO A 585 49.31 -3.35 22.41
C PRO A 585 50.28 -4.26 21.63
N LEU A 586 49.83 -5.47 21.29
CA LEU A 586 50.56 -6.34 20.35
C LEU A 586 50.04 -6.21 18.92
N LYS A 587 50.98 -5.94 18.01
CA LYS A 587 50.77 -5.81 16.56
C LYS A 587 50.11 -7.05 15.95
N SER A 588 49.31 -6.82 14.92
CA SER A 588 48.87 -7.85 13.98
C SER A 588 50.05 -8.49 13.26
N SER A 589 50.19 -9.81 13.39
CA SER A 589 50.90 -10.64 12.41
C SER A 589 49.86 -11.22 11.44
N GLY A 590 50.19 -11.22 10.14
CA GLY A 590 49.20 -11.42 9.09
C GLY A 590 48.79 -12.88 8.87
N ARG A 591 47.52 -13.08 8.51
CA ARG A 591 47.09 -14.20 7.67
C ARG A 591 46.01 -13.72 6.71
N SER A 592 46.31 -13.78 5.42
CA SER A 592 45.47 -13.30 4.34
C SER A 592 44.50 -14.39 3.85
N GLU A 593 43.20 -14.12 3.92
CA GLU A 593 42.19 -14.77 3.07
C GLU A 593 41.33 -13.70 2.40
N PRO A 594 40.98 -13.86 1.10
CA PRO A 594 40.26 -12.84 0.34
C PRO A 594 38.75 -12.86 0.63
N THR A 595 38.36 -12.54 1.86
CA THR A 595 36.98 -12.10 2.11
C THR A 595 36.78 -10.72 1.47
N HIS A 596 35.84 -10.57 0.55
CA HIS A 596 35.29 -9.26 0.16
C HIS A 596 34.54 -8.65 1.37
N ARG A 597 35.30 -8.13 2.34
CA ARG A 597 34.80 -7.24 3.37
C ARG A 597 34.59 -5.89 2.69
N HIS A 598 33.39 -5.34 2.78
CA HIS A 598 33.25 -3.89 2.68
C HIS A 598 34.06 -3.30 3.84
N VAL A 599 35.19 -2.67 3.51
CA VAL A 599 36.00 -1.95 4.47
C VAL A 599 35.17 -0.77 4.95
N HIS A 600 34.64 -0.86 6.18
CA HIS A 600 34.07 0.29 6.85
C HIS A 600 35.19 1.10 7.47
N VAL A 601 35.01 2.42 7.48
CA VAL A 601 35.89 3.37 8.16
C VAL A 601 35.05 4.02 9.25
N ASP A 602 35.39 3.76 10.50
CA ASP A 602 34.72 4.39 11.63
C ASP A 602 35.17 5.85 11.74
N ILE A 603 34.25 6.78 11.48
CA ILE A 603 34.49 8.22 11.59
C ILE A 603 34.03 8.67 12.98
N GLN A 604 34.97 9.16 13.80
CA GLN A 604 34.64 9.71 15.11
C GLN A 604 33.73 10.95 15.00
N LEU A 605 32.73 11.04 15.88
CA LEU A 605 31.81 12.18 15.92
C LEU A 605 32.47 13.36 16.66
N SER A 606 32.48 14.55 16.03
CA SER A 606 32.88 15.79 16.70
C SER A 606 31.97 16.12 17.89
N GLU A 607 32.50 16.79 18.92
CA GLU A 607 31.75 17.17 20.13
C GLU A 607 30.49 17.97 19.81
N MET A 608 30.57 18.90 18.85
CA MET A 608 29.43 19.67 18.33
C MET A 608 28.32 18.73 17.82
N ARG A 609 28.66 17.74 17.00
CA ARG A 609 27.69 16.76 16.46
C ARG A 609 27.12 15.86 17.56
N GLN A 610 27.92 15.48 18.55
CA GLN A 610 27.43 14.72 19.72
C GLN A 610 26.42 15.53 20.54
N ASN A 611 26.69 16.81 20.80
CA ASN A 611 25.80 17.69 21.56
C ASN A 611 24.50 18.00 20.80
N GLN A 612 24.57 18.29 19.50
CA GLN A 612 23.39 18.39 18.63
C GLN A 612 22.55 17.10 18.66
N THR A 613 23.20 15.92 18.58
CA THR A 613 22.51 14.62 18.64
C THR A 613 21.76 14.44 19.97
N LYS A 614 22.39 14.77 21.11
CA LYS A 614 21.73 14.74 22.42
C LYS A 614 20.51 15.66 22.47
N GLN A 615 20.63 16.89 21.98
CA GLN A 615 19.54 17.88 21.96
C GLN A 615 18.37 17.43 21.07
N PHE A 616 18.63 16.92 19.87
CA PHE A 616 17.58 16.40 18.98
C PHE A 616 16.87 15.17 19.55
N VAL A 617 17.60 14.23 20.15
CA VAL A 617 17.02 13.04 20.82
C VAL A 617 16.16 13.47 22.01
N GLN A 618 16.64 14.41 22.83
CA GLN A 618 15.88 14.96 23.95
C GLN A 618 14.60 15.65 23.49
N SER A 619 14.68 16.54 22.49
CA SER A 619 13.53 17.22 21.90
C SER A 619 12.50 16.22 21.35
N ARG A 620 12.94 15.28 20.50
CA ARG A 620 12.06 14.29 19.85
C ARG A 620 11.34 13.37 20.84
N ASN A 621 11.96 13.08 21.99
CA ASN A 621 11.39 12.21 23.02
C ASN A 621 10.53 12.95 24.06
N SER A 622 10.69 14.28 24.21
CA SER A 622 10.05 15.06 25.28
C SER A 622 8.97 16.04 24.80
N ILE A 623 8.96 16.40 23.51
CA ILE A 623 7.97 17.30 22.91
C ILE A 623 7.00 16.48 22.04
N PRO A 624 5.67 16.54 22.27
CA PRO A 624 4.69 15.96 21.36
C PRO A 624 4.58 16.84 20.11
N HIS A 625 5.33 16.48 19.06
CA HIS A 625 5.36 17.20 17.79
C HIS A 625 4.03 16.99 17.04
N ALA A 626 3.32 18.09 16.76
CA ALA A 626 2.22 18.15 15.81
C ALA A 626 2.63 18.93 14.55
N TYR A 627 1.86 18.76 13.48
CA TYR A 627 2.21 19.23 12.14
C TYR A 627 1.02 19.89 11.46
N ALA A 628 1.28 20.98 10.72
CA ALA A 628 0.34 21.59 9.79
C ALA A 628 1.10 22.06 8.55
N SER A 629 0.50 21.91 7.36
CA SER A 629 1.17 22.21 6.09
C SER A 629 0.29 23.08 5.19
N ALA A 630 0.91 24.01 4.47
CA ALA A 630 0.28 24.86 3.47
C ALA A 630 1.07 24.86 2.16
N GLN A 631 0.37 24.98 1.03
CA GLN A 631 0.97 25.17 -0.29
C GLN A 631 0.82 26.65 -0.68
N ILE A 632 1.93 27.29 -1.03
CA ILE A 632 2.03 28.75 -1.24
C ILE A 632 2.53 29.01 -2.65
N SER A 633 1.94 29.98 -3.37
CA SER A 633 2.41 30.38 -4.70
C SER A 633 3.52 31.41 -4.59
N ALA A 634 4.64 31.16 -5.29
CA ALA A 634 5.77 32.06 -5.35
C ALA A 634 5.72 33.05 -6.54
N ASN A 635 4.73 32.93 -7.44
CA ASN A 635 4.73 33.64 -8.72
C ASN A 635 4.91 35.17 -8.58
N LYS A 636 4.13 35.83 -7.72
CA LYS A 636 4.23 37.29 -7.49
C LYS A 636 5.57 37.69 -6.88
N ILE A 637 6.12 36.91 -5.94
CA ILE A 637 7.43 37.19 -5.34
C ILE A 637 8.54 37.05 -6.39
N LEU A 638 8.49 36.01 -7.24
CA LEU A 638 9.45 35.82 -8.32
C LEU A 638 9.36 36.93 -9.38
N GLU A 639 8.17 37.43 -9.67
CA GLU A 639 7.97 38.60 -10.54
C GLU A 639 8.59 39.87 -9.94
N LEU A 640 8.34 40.15 -8.66
CA LEU A 640 8.97 41.27 -7.95
C LEU A 640 10.49 41.13 -7.92
N LEU A 641 11.04 39.95 -7.60
CA LEU A 641 12.49 39.72 -7.58
C LEU A 641 13.14 40.02 -8.94
N ASN A 642 12.49 39.65 -10.05
CA ASN A 642 12.95 40.02 -11.38
C ASN A 642 12.91 41.55 -11.59
N LYS A 643 11.77 42.20 -11.34
CA LYS A 643 11.60 43.67 -11.44
C LYS A 643 12.62 44.45 -10.58
N PHE A 644 13.00 43.93 -9.41
CA PHE A 644 14.01 44.53 -8.54
C PHE A 644 15.44 44.34 -9.06
N SER A 645 15.77 43.15 -9.57
CA SER A 645 17.10 42.84 -10.08
C SER A 645 17.53 43.70 -11.29
N GLU A 646 16.56 44.28 -12.01
CA GLU A 646 16.79 45.21 -13.11
C GLU A 646 17.00 46.66 -12.66
N ARG A 647 16.57 47.03 -11.44
CA ARG A 647 16.52 48.42 -10.95
C ARG A 647 17.52 48.72 -9.83
N VAL A 648 17.99 47.72 -9.09
CA VAL A 648 18.86 47.88 -7.90
C VAL A 648 19.94 46.80 -7.88
N ASP A 649 21.19 47.19 -7.62
CA ASP A 649 22.36 46.27 -7.56
C ASP A 649 22.36 45.34 -6.32
N PHE A 650 21.27 45.31 -5.55
CA PHE A 650 21.11 44.54 -4.32
C PHE A 650 20.15 43.37 -4.51
N LYS A 651 20.68 42.14 -4.56
CA LYS A 651 19.92 40.92 -4.90
C LYS A 651 19.16 40.34 -3.71
N LEU A 652 17.89 40.73 -3.56
CA LEU A 652 16.95 40.05 -2.65
C LEU A 652 16.75 38.58 -3.03
N SER A 653 16.34 37.76 -2.06
CA SER A 653 16.10 36.32 -2.21
C SER A 653 14.73 35.91 -1.66
N LEU A 654 14.18 34.77 -2.10
CA LEU A 654 12.91 34.26 -1.60
C LEU A 654 12.92 34.04 -0.06
N ASN A 655 14.05 33.61 0.50
CA ASN A 655 14.20 33.43 1.94
C ASN A 655 14.03 34.75 2.72
N ASP A 656 14.42 35.90 2.15
CA ASP A 656 14.25 37.19 2.81
C ASP A 656 12.75 37.51 3.00
N PHE A 657 11.94 37.28 1.96
CA PHE A 657 10.48 37.44 2.01
C PHE A 657 9.84 36.45 2.99
N ILE A 658 10.28 35.19 2.99
CA ILE A 658 9.83 34.17 3.95
C ILE A 658 10.13 34.58 5.39
N ILE A 659 11.31 35.15 5.66
CA ILE A 659 11.72 35.57 7.00
C ILE A 659 10.87 36.76 7.48
N LYS A 660 10.63 37.80 6.66
CA LYS A 660 9.76 38.94 7.03
C LYS A 660 8.29 38.53 7.15
N ALA A 661 7.77 37.71 6.23
CA ALA A 661 6.40 37.17 6.32
C ALA A 661 6.20 36.32 7.59
N CYS A 662 7.22 35.52 7.95
CA CYS A 662 7.21 34.74 9.18
C CYS A 662 7.23 35.64 10.43
N SER A 663 8.07 36.67 10.48
CA SER A 663 8.16 37.55 11.66
C SER A 663 6.85 38.31 11.91
N LEU A 664 6.24 38.88 10.87
CA LEU A 664 4.95 39.58 10.95
C LEU A 664 3.79 38.63 11.34
N SER A 665 3.86 37.35 10.96
CA SER A 665 2.80 36.37 11.26
C SER A 665 2.94 35.73 12.65
N LEU A 666 4.07 35.88 13.35
CA LEU A 666 4.46 35.02 14.49
C LEU A 666 3.72 35.32 15.81
N ARG A 667 2.42 35.03 15.86
CA ARG A 667 1.60 35.14 17.09
C ARG A 667 1.78 33.96 18.07
N LEU A 668 2.50 32.90 17.67
CA LEU A 668 2.78 31.69 18.46
C LEU A 668 4.18 31.67 19.13
N ASN A 669 4.77 32.84 19.37
CA ASN A 669 6.12 32.94 19.93
C ASN A 669 6.15 32.63 21.43
N VAL A 670 6.26 31.35 21.79
CA VAL A 670 6.16 30.86 23.17
C VAL A 670 7.21 29.79 23.50
N HIS A 671 7.56 29.68 24.78
CA HIS A 671 8.36 28.60 25.35
C HIS A 671 7.54 27.80 26.39
N TRP A 672 7.70 26.47 26.39
CA TRP A 672 7.14 25.59 27.42
C TRP A 672 8.04 25.57 28.65
N HIS A 673 7.53 25.98 29.80
CA HIS A 673 8.27 26.04 31.07
C HIS A 673 7.59 25.20 32.16
N GLY A 674 7.52 23.88 31.93
CA GLY A 674 7.10 22.87 32.89
C GLY A 674 5.60 22.89 33.20
N ASN A 675 5.16 23.90 33.96
CA ASN A 675 3.77 24.16 34.33
C ASN A 675 3.23 25.49 33.77
N SER A 676 4.05 26.31 33.13
CA SER A 676 3.68 27.60 32.53
C SER A 676 4.09 27.71 31.07
N ILE A 677 3.40 28.58 30.32
CA ILE A 677 3.76 28.98 28.95
C ILE A 677 4.30 30.40 29.02
N HIS A 678 5.53 30.62 28.57
CA HIS A 678 6.14 31.95 28.54
C HIS A 678 6.03 32.51 27.13
N ARG A 679 5.27 33.59 26.94
CA ARG A 679 5.17 34.31 25.66
C ARG A 679 6.33 35.29 25.54
N LEU A 680 6.95 35.33 24.37
CA LEU A 680 8.11 36.17 24.07
C LEU A 680 7.68 37.39 23.23
N SER A 681 8.25 38.55 23.57
CA SER A 681 7.95 39.82 22.88
C SER A 681 8.93 40.13 21.74
N SER A 682 10.18 39.66 21.79
CA SER A 682 11.14 39.78 20.67
C SER A 682 10.94 38.66 19.66
N VAL A 683 11.01 38.98 18.37
CA VAL A 683 10.93 37.99 17.28
C VAL A 683 12.34 37.72 16.74
N ASP A 684 13.04 36.78 17.39
CA ASP A 684 14.36 36.34 16.98
C ASP A 684 14.26 35.01 16.20
N ILE A 685 14.65 35.01 14.92
CA ILE A 685 14.49 33.87 14.02
C ILE A 685 15.85 33.20 13.76
N SER A 686 15.95 31.93 14.14
CA SER A 686 17.03 31.03 13.75
C SER A 686 16.81 30.55 12.31
N VAL A 687 17.79 30.72 11.43
CA VAL A 687 17.74 30.19 10.06
C VAL A 687 18.66 28.98 9.97
N ALA A 688 18.10 27.79 9.77
CA ALA A 688 18.87 26.56 9.68
C ALA A 688 19.49 26.39 8.30
N LEU A 689 20.83 26.29 8.24
CA LEU A 689 21.63 26.26 7.03
C LEU A 689 22.61 25.08 7.03
N ALA A 690 22.79 24.44 5.87
CA ALA A 690 23.82 23.44 5.65
C ALA A 690 25.13 24.11 5.19
N THR A 691 26.22 23.90 5.91
CA THR A 691 27.57 24.31 5.52
C THR A 691 28.48 23.09 5.30
N PRO A 692 29.62 23.22 4.61
CA PRO A 692 30.57 22.11 4.46
C PRO A 692 31.07 21.54 5.79
N ASN A 693 31.09 22.37 6.84
CA ASN A 693 31.53 22.00 8.19
C ASN A 693 30.40 21.39 9.04
N GLY A 694 29.14 21.46 8.59
CA GLY A 694 27.99 20.84 9.24
C GLY A 694 26.72 21.70 9.24
N PHE A 695 25.80 21.35 10.13
CA PHE A 695 24.54 22.06 10.32
C PHE A 695 24.73 23.24 11.29
N VAL A 696 24.40 24.45 10.85
CA VAL A 696 24.58 25.70 11.59
C VAL A 696 23.28 26.52 11.56
N THR A 697 22.95 27.17 12.68
CA THR A 697 21.70 27.91 12.90
C THR A 697 21.94 29.36 13.32
N PRO A 698 22.41 30.25 12.42
CA PRO A 698 22.51 31.67 12.73
C PRO A 698 21.17 32.27 13.18
N VAL A 699 21.21 33.17 14.16
CA VAL A 699 20.05 33.87 14.72
C VAL A 699 20.01 35.31 14.23
N LEU A 700 18.95 35.66 13.50
CA LEU A 700 18.54 37.03 13.24
C LEU A 700 17.73 37.54 14.44
N THR A 701 17.98 38.77 14.88
CA THR A 701 17.41 39.34 16.12
C THR A 701 16.51 40.53 15.81
N ASN A 702 15.40 40.65 16.53
CA ASN A 702 14.29 41.62 16.33
C ASN A 702 13.86 41.74 14.86
N VAL A 703 13.55 40.62 14.22
CA VAL A 703 13.30 40.51 12.76
C VAL A 703 12.01 41.21 12.33
N ASP A 704 11.06 41.36 13.24
CA ASP A 704 9.87 42.20 13.11
C ASP A 704 10.24 43.65 12.75
N GLN A 705 11.23 44.22 13.44
CA GLN A 705 11.67 45.62 13.35
C GLN A 705 12.64 45.93 12.17
N LEU A 706 12.97 44.93 11.34
CA LEU A 706 13.95 45.09 10.26
C LEU A 706 13.26 45.25 8.91
N SER A 707 13.78 46.15 8.07
CA SER A 707 13.38 46.21 6.66
C SER A 707 13.94 45.01 5.89
N LEU A 708 13.31 44.67 4.76
CA LEU A 708 13.70 43.50 3.96
C LEU A 708 15.17 43.55 3.50
N LEU A 709 15.68 44.74 3.17
CA LEU A 709 17.08 44.98 2.82
C LEU A 709 18.02 44.69 4.01
N GLN A 710 17.64 45.11 5.22
CA GLN A 710 18.41 44.86 6.44
C GLN A 710 18.43 43.36 6.82
N ILE A 711 17.30 42.66 6.66
CA ILE A 711 17.22 41.20 6.84
C ILE A 711 18.19 40.51 5.89
N SER A 712 18.13 40.84 4.59
CA SER A 712 18.99 40.22 3.56
C SER A 712 20.47 40.51 3.79
N ALA A 713 20.83 41.74 4.17
CA ALA A 713 22.21 42.10 4.50
C ALA A 713 22.75 41.30 5.70
N ARG A 714 22.00 41.26 6.82
CA ARG A 714 22.39 40.51 8.03
C ARG A 714 22.45 39.00 7.78
N LEU A 715 21.49 38.45 7.01
CA LEU A 715 21.46 37.03 6.68
C LEU A 715 22.67 36.62 5.84
N ARG A 716 23.03 37.40 4.81
CA ARG A 716 24.22 37.12 4.00
C ARG A 716 25.51 37.19 4.82
N GLU A 717 25.64 38.19 5.71
CA GLU A 717 26.80 38.31 6.61
C GLU A 717 26.93 37.09 7.54
N LEU A 718 25.85 36.70 8.22
CA LEU A 718 25.84 35.54 9.11
C LEU A 718 26.08 34.23 8.35
N THR A 719 25.55 34.10 7.13
CA THR A 719 25.76 32.94 6.26
C THR A 719 27.21 32.81 5.81
N ALA A 720 27.87 33.93 5.44
CA ALA A 720 29.30 33.94 5.12
C ALA A 720 30.13 33.49 6.34
N ARG A 721 29.93 34.12 7.50
CA ARG A 721 30.62 33.75 8.75
C ARG A 721 30.36 32.29 9.16
N ALA A 722 29.16 31.75 8.91
CA ALA A 722 28.82 30.35 9.16
C ALA A 722 29.54 29.38 8.22
N ARG A 723 29.64 29.72 6.92
CA ARG A 723 30.38 28.95 5.91
C ARG A 723 31.89 28.93 6.24
N ASP A 724 32.43 30.06 6.66
CA ASP A 724 33.87 30.22 6.99
C ASP A 724 34.22 29.70 8.40
N GLY A 725 33.25 29.20 9.17
CA GLY A 725 33.45 28.68 10.53
C GLY A 725 33.71 29.75 11.61
N GLN A 726 33.48 31.03 11.30
CA GLN A 726 33.74 32.18 12.17
C GLN A 726 32.49 32.71 12.91
N LEU A 727 31.38 31.97 12.87
CA LEU A 727 30.15 32.34 13.56
C LEU A 727 30.33 32.21 15.08
N ARG A 728 30.17 33.32 15.82
CA ARG A 728 30.27 33.31 17.30
C ARG A 728 29.14 32.47 17.91
N PRO A 729 29.38 31.71 19.01
CA PRO A 729 28.36 30.89 19.66
C PRO A 729 27.08 31.66 20.04
N GLU A 730 27.23 32.90 20.51
CA GLU A 730 26.14 33.84 20.82
C GLU A 730 25.19 34.10 19.64
N LYS A 731 25.70 34.03 18.41
CA LYS A 731 24.91 34.21 17.18
C LYS A 731 24.30 32.91 16.65
N SER A 732 24.46 31.80 17.38
CA SER A 732 23.89 30.48 17.07
C SER A 732 22.93 29.96 18.16
N GLN A 733 22.68 30.75 19.20
CA GLN A 733 21.87 30.40 20.37
C GLN A 733 20.87 31.52 20.67
N GLY A 734 19.81 31.21 21.42
CA GLY A 734 18.85 32.21 21.91
C GLY A 734 17.76 32.66 20.94
N GLY A 735 17.67 32.10 19.73
CA GLY A 735 16.53 32.36 18.84
C GLY A 735 15.21 31.84 19.42
N THR A 736 14.12 32.53 19.11
CA THR A 736 12.76 32.25 19.61
C THR A 736 11.95 31.33 18.69
N PHE A 737 12.26 31.34 17.40
CA PHE A 737 11.65 30.49 16.37
C PHE A 737 12.71 29.96 15.39
N THR A 738 12.48 28.83 14.72
CA THR A 738 13.37 28.31 13.66
C THR A 738 12.66 28.24 12.32
N ILE A 739 13.32 28.72 11.26
CA ILE A 739 12.98 28.42 9.87
C ILE A 739 14.08 27.49 9.32
N SER A 740 13.66 26.33 8.81
CA SER A 740 14.53 25.37 8.13
C SER A 740 14.21 25.38 6.64
N SER A 741 15.09 25.93 5.81
CA SER A 741 14.92 25.89 4.34
C SER A 741 15.82 24.83 3.73
N LEU A 742 15.25 24.03 2.83
CA LEU A 742 16.01 23.15 1.93
C LEU A 742 15.75 23.52 0.45
N ASP A 743 15.40 24.77 0.20
CA ASP A 743 15.14 25.36 -1.12
C ASP A 743 16.29 25.18 -2.12
N ILE A 744 17.54 25.14 -1.64
CA ILE A 744 18.75 24.83 -2.43
C ILE A 744 18.72 23.40 -3.02
N PHE A 745 17.89 22.49 -2.49
CA PHE A 745 17.81 21.09 -2.87
C PHE A 745 16.48 20.75 -3.57
N ASP A 746 16.41 20.98 -4.90
CA ASP A 746 15.25 20.70 -5.78
C ASP A 746 14.58 19.32 -5.59
N SER A 747 15.31 18.34 -5.03
CA SER A 747 14.84 16.99 -4.77
C SER A 747 13.77 16.88 -3.66
N VAL A 748 13.67 17.84 -2.73
CA VAL A 748 12.81 17.76 -1.53
C VAL A 748 11.57 18.64 -1.68
N SER A 749 10.39 18.06 -1.94
CA SER A 749 9.13 18.83 -1.99
C SER A 749 8.67 19.33 -0.63
N ASP A 750 8.74 18.47 0.38
CA ASP A 750 8.22 18.71 1.71
C ASP A 750 9.10 17.91 2.69
N PHE A 751 9.37 18.47 3.86
CA PHE A 751 10.03 17.76 4.95
C PHE A 751 9.53 18.27 6.30
N THR A 752 9.76 17.49 7.36
CA THR A 752 9.46 17.89 8.73
C THR A 752 10.74 17.95 9.54
N ALA A 753 10.92 19.02 10.30
CA ALA A 753 12.06 19.20 11.19
C ALA A 753 11.70 18.81 12.63
N VAL A 754 12.73 18.56 13.44
CA VAL A 754 12.61 18.45 14.89
C VAL A 754 12.63 19.87 15.49
N ILE A 755 11.84 20.10 16.53
CA ILE A 755 11.76 21.39 17.21
C ILE A 755 13.07 21.65 17.98
N ASN A 756 13.62 22.85 17.87
CA ASN A 756 14.85 23.23 18.55
C ASN A 756 14.57 23.71 19.98
N SER A 757 14.42 22.77 20.94
CA SER A 757 14.17 23.09 22.35
C SER A 757 15.18 24.12 22.88
N PRO A 758 14.75 25.23 23.52
CA PRO A 758 13.45 25.45 24.17
C PRO A 758 12.29 26.02 23.31
N GLN A 759 12.51 26.27 22.02
CA GLN A 759 11.49 26.83 21.12
C GLN A 759 10.25 25.92 21.04
N ALA A 760 9.06 26.48 20.80
CA ALA A 760 7.83 25.70 20.62
C ALA A 760 7.55 25.26 19.18
N ALA A 761 8.24 25.80 18.16
CA ALA A 761 7.94 25.49 16.77
C ALA A 761 9.12 25.67 15.80
N ASN A 762 9.04 25.01 14.64
CA ASN A 762 9.99 25.07 13.54
C ASN A 762 9.24 25.00 12.20
N LEU A 763 9.42 25.99 11.33
CA LEU A 763 8.81 26.05 9.99
C LEU A 763 9.77 25.50 8.94
N THR A 764 9.35 24.49 8.20
CA THR A 764 10.13 23.94 7.08
C THR A 764 9.64 24.48 5.74
N ILE A 765 10.57 24.79 4.84
CA ILE A 765 10.31 25.29 3.48
C ILE A 765 10.89 24.30 2.46
N GLY A 766 10.02 23.71 1.65
CA GLY A 766 10.38 22.79 0.57
C GLY A 766 10.78 23.50 -0.73
N ALA A 767 11.27 22.72 -1.69
CA ALA A 767 11.73 23.24 -2.97
C ALA A 767 10.60 23.85 -3.82
N LEU A 768 10.94 24.86 -4.63
CA LEU A 768 10.04 25.45 -5.62
C LEU A 768 9.73 24.44 -6.73
N ARG A 769 8.43 24.21 -7.00
CA ARG A 769 7.97 23.33 -8.07
C ARG A 769 6.96 24.03 -8.96
N ARG A 770 7.02 23.73 -10.26
CA ARG A 770 6.11 24.26 -11.27
C ARG A 770 5.02 23.24 -11.57
N HIS A 771 3.77 23.67 -11.44
CA HIS A 771 2.57 22.86 -11.66
C HIS A 771 1.67 23.54 -12.69
N PHE A 772 0.89 22.76 -13.43
CA PHE A 772 -0.20 23.30 -14.24
C PHE A 772 -1.48 23.28 -13.43
N GLU A 773 -2.10 24.44 -13.26
CA GLU A 773 -3.38 24.60 -12.57
C GLU A 773 -4.37 25.32 -13.49
N PRO A 774 -5.67 25.03 -13.42
CA PRO A 774 -6.66 25.74 -14.20
C PRO A 774 -6.75 27.19 -13.70
N ASP A 775 -6.51 28.14 -14.61
CA ASP A 775 -6.70 29.57 -14.33
C ASP A 775 -8.15 29.83 -13.92
N GLU A 776 -8.37 30.53 -12.81
CA GLU A 776 -9.69 30.63 -12.18
C GLU A 776 -10.73 31.27 -13.11
N ILE A 777 -10.29 32.24 -13.93
CA ILE A 777 -11.10 32.99 -14.88
C ILE A 777 -11.23 32.22 -16.21
N THR A 778 -10.11 31.88 -16.87
CA THR A 778 -10.15 31.33 -18.24
C THR A 778 -10.33 29.81 -18.32
N LYS A 779 -10.21 29.10 -17.18
CA LYS A 779 -10.19 27.62 -17.06
C LYS A 779 -9.13 26.91 -17.93
N LYS A 780 -8.19 27.65 -18.51
CA LYS A 780 -7.05 27.13 -19.27
C LYS A 780 -5.90 26.75 -18.32
N PRO A 781 -5.05 25.78 -18.67
CA PRO A 781 -3.88 25.42 -17.85
C PRO A 781 -2.88 26.58 -17.81
N LYS A 782 -2.58 27.05 -16.60
CA LYS A 782 -1.60 28.10 -16.29
C LYS A 782 -0.46 27.50 -15.48
N LEU A 783 0.76 27.91 -15.80
CA LEU A 783 1.94 27.47 -15.07
C LEU A 783 2.08 28.26 -13.77
N VAL A 784 2.01 27.57 -12.63
CA VAL A 784 2.10 28.16 -11.29
C VAL A 784 3.30 27.55 -10.57
N THR A 785 4.17 28.41 -10.03
CA THR A 785 5.27 27.99 -9.15
C THR A 785 4.79 28.01 -7.71
N LYS A 786 4.90 26.88 -7.01
CA LYS A 786 4.51 26.72 -5.61
C LYS A 786 5.64 26.09 -4.78
N PHE A 787 5.57 26.26 -3.47
CA PHE A 787 6.37 25.51 -2.50
C PHE A 787 5.52 25.10 -1.30
N GLY A 788 5.91 24.00 -0.66
CA GLY A 788 5.33 23.54 0.59
C GLY A 788 5.96 24.23 1.79
N ALA A 789 5.12 24.71 2.72
CA ALA A 789 5.53 25.21 4.02
C ALA A 789 4.89 24.33 5.11
N THR A 790 5.70 23.68 5.95
CA THR A 790 5.20 22.80 7.02
C THR A 790 5.64 23.28 8.40
N LEU A 791 4.68 23.71 9.21
CA LEU A 791 4.89 24.07 10.60
C LEU A 791 4.90 22.81 11.46
N CYS A 792 6.01 22.57 12.15
CA CYS A 792 6.09 21.63 13.26
C CYS A 792 5.97 22.40 14.58
N TYR A 793 5.07 22.00 15.48
CA TYR A 793 4.80 22.71 16.74
C TYR A 793 4.58 21.77 17.94
N ASP A 794 4.83 22.27 19.15
CA ASP A 794 4.57 21.57 20.41
C ASP A 794 3.07 21.61 20.73
N ALA A 795 2.44 20.43 20.68
CA ALA A 795 1.00 20.28 20.93
C ALA A 795 0.57 20.58 22.38
N ARG A 796 1.49 20.89 23.30
CA ARG A 796 1.19 21.36 24.67
C ARG A 796 1.04 22.88 24.76
N THR A 797 1.66 23.63 23.84
CA THR A 797 1.64 25.11 23.86
C THR A 797 0.77 25.71 22.77
N ILE A 798 0.68 25.03 21.61
CA ILE A 798 0.06 25.57 20.40
C ILE A 798 -1.05 24.62 19.96
N GLU A 799 -2.28 25.14 19.92
CA GLU A 799 -3.43 24.42 19.41
C GLU A 799 -3.49 24.44 17.87
N GLY A 800 -4.13 23.44 17.27
CA GLY A 800 -4.23 23.30 15.81
C GLY A 800 -4.89 24.50 15.11
N GLN A 801 -5.83 25.18 15.76
CA GLN A 801 -6.45 26.39 15.21
C GLN A 801 -5.47 27.57 15.15
N THR A 802 -4.61 27.74 16.17
CA THR A 802 -3.56 28.76 16.20
C THR A 802 -2.47 28.46 15.17
N ALA A 803 -2.07 27.19 15.04
CA ALA A 803 -1.15 26.75 13.98
C ALA A 803 -1.70 27.00 12.57
N ARG A 804 -3.00 26.75 12.35
CA ARG A 804 -3.69 27.06 11.09
C ARG A 804 -3.73 28.56 10.83
N ARG A 805 -4.17 29.38 11.79
CA ARG A 805 -4.22 30.85 11.67
C ARG A 805 -2.86 31.43 11.29
N PHE A 806 -1.76 30.95 11.89
CA PHE A 806 -0.41 31.33 11.49
C PHE A 806 -0.10 31.00 10.03
N LEU A 807 -0.39 29.78 9.58
CA LEU A 807 -0.12 29.37 8.20
C LEU A 807 -0.99 30.14 7.19
N ASP A 808 -2.25 30.46 7.55
CA ASP A 808 -3.14 31.27 6.73
C ASP A 808 -2.62 32.72 6.62
N SER A 809 -2.22 33.36 7.72
CA SER A 809 -1.58 34.69 7.70
C SER A 809 -0.26 34.70 6.90
N PHE A 810 0.62 33.73 7.15
CA PHE A 810 1.91 33.58 6.46
C PHE A 810 1.74 33.36 4.96
N LYS A 811 0.76 32.54 4.56
CA LYS A 811 0.40 32.32 3.15
C LYS A 811 -0.15 33.58 2.50
N THR A 812 -1.03 34.32 3.16
CA THR A 812 -1.58 35.59 2.64
C THR A 812 -0.49 36.63 2.42
N ALA A 813 0.41 36.80 3.39
CA ALA A 813 1.53 37.74 3.31
C ALA A 813 2.50 37.42 2.14
N LEU A 814 2.64 36.15 1.75
CA LEU A 814 3.46 35.71 0.62
C LEU A 814 2.72 35.71 -0.73
N ILE A 815 1.39 35.55 -0.72
CA ILE A 815 0.55 35.69 -1.93
C ILE A 815 0.36 37.17 -2.31
N SER A 816 0.36 38.08 -1.32
CA SER A 816 0.30 39.52 -1.53
C SER A 816 1.51 40.21 -0.89
N PRO A 817 2.71 40.06 -1.48
CA PRO A 817 3.97 40.53 -0.90
C PRO A 817 4.01 42.05 -0.66
N GLU A 818 3.17 42.83 -1.33
CA GLU A 818 2.95 44.26 -1.10
C GLU A 818 2.63 44.57 0.38
N SER A 819 1.89 43.68 1.05
CA SER A 819 1.58 43.76 2.48
C SER A 819 2.79 43.67 3.42
N LEU A 820 3.96 43.23 2.93
CA LEU A 820 5.20 43.16 3.72
C LEU A 820 5.92 44.52 3.83
N PHE A 821 5.48 45.53 3.07
CA PHE A 821 6.14 46.84 2.94
C PHE A 821 5.31 48.00 3.51
N ALA A 822 4.06 47.76 3.86
CA ALA A 822 3.20 48.75 4.50
C ALA A 822 3.53 48.89 6.01
N GLU A 823 4.46 49.78 6.34
CA GLU A 823 4.59 50.31 7.71
C GLU A 823 3.75 51.58 7.85
N LEU A 824 2.47 51.44 8.27
CA LEU A 824 1.78 52.28 9.28
C LEU A 824 0.31 51.82 9.51
N ASP A 825 -0.09 51.78 10.78
CA ASP A 825 -1.45 52.03 11.33
C ASP A 825 -2.68 51.16 11.03
N TYR A 826 -2.60 49.97 10.38
CA TYR A 826 -3.77 49.07 10.32
C TYR A 826 -3.47 47.60 10.67
N LEU A 827 -3.48 47.31 11.98
CA LEU A 827 -3.76 45.98 12.60
C LEU A 827 -3.77 46.04 14.16
N ILE A 828 -3.95 47.23 14.75
CA ILE A 828 -4.02 47.47 16.20
C ILE A 828 -5.38 48.09 16.53
N GLU A 829 -6.40 47.24 16.47
CA GLU A 829 -7.78 47.33 16.98
C GLU A 829 -8.37 45.95 16.58
N ASP A 830 -8.89 45.08 17.44
CA ASP A 830 -9.37 45.24 18.82
C ASP A 830 -8.80 44.22 19.82
N GLU A 831 -8.84 44.59 21.11
CA GLU A 831 -9.01 43.61 22.19
C GLU A 831 -10.42 42.99 22.09
N VAL A 832 -10.55 41.87 21.38
CA VAL A 832 -11.79 41.07 21.42
C VAL A 832 -11.77 40.18 22.66
N ASP A 833 -12.54 40.60 23.66
CA ASP A 833 -12.80 39.87 24.90
C ASP A 833 -13.43 38.50 24.62
N ILE A 834 -13.15 37.50 25.45
CA ILE A 834 -13.55 36.10 25.20
C ILE A 834 -14.98 35.87 25.73
N SER A 835 -15.95 36.60 25.16
CA SER A 835 -17.37 36.43 25.47
C SER A 835 -18.31 37.01 24.42
N GLU A 836 -18.26 36.53 23.17
CA GLU A 836 -19.42 36.38 22.29
C GLU A 836 -19.01 35.65 20.99
N MET A 837 -19.46 34.40 20.84
CA MET A 837 -19.53 33.71 19.56
C MET A 837 -21.00 33.68 19.18
N ASP A 838 -21.39 34.45 18.15
CA ASP A 838 -22.54 34.20 17.27
C ASP A 838 -22.56 35.31 16.20
N ASP A 839 -22.09 35.02 14.98
CA ASP A 839 -22.84 35.26 13.73
C ASP A 839 -22.00 34.97 12.46
N ASP A 840 -22.66 34.38 11.46
CA ASP A 840 -22.14 34.21 10.10
C ASP A 840 -22.25 35.52 9.32
N SER A 841 -21.14 36.09 8.85
CA SER A 841 -21.18 37.04 7.73
C SER A 841 -20.00 36.86 6.77
N ALA A 842 -20.31 36.86 5.47
CA ALA A 842 -19.34 36.66 4.40
C ALA A 842 -18.54 37.94 4.14
N ILE A 843 -17.25 37.79 3.83
CA ILE A 843 -16.40 38.87 3.31
C ILE A 843 -16.07 38.54 1.86
N GLU A 844 -16.90 39.02 0.94
CA GLU A 844 -16.46 39.35 -0.42
C GLU A 844 -16.14 40.84 -0.43
N GLU A 845 -14.89 41.22 -0.72
CA GLU A 845 -14.62 42.57 -1.20
C GLU A 845 -13.54 42.56 -2.28
N LYS A 846 -13.84 43.23 -3.39
CA LYS A 846 -12.95 43.37 -4.55
C LYS A 846 -11.94 44.48 -4.28
N ILE A 847 -10.67 44.15 -4.37
CA ILE A 847 -9.60 45.14 -4.50
C ILE A 847 -9.23 45.25 -5.98
N ASP A 848 -9.56 46.39 -6.59
CA ASP A 848 -9.21 46.74 -7.97
C ASP A 848 -8.00 47.69 -7.94
N ILE A 849 -6.81 47.19 -8.30
CA ILE A 849 -5.56 47.98 -8.32
C ILE A 849 -5.05 48.06 -9.76
N GLY A 850 -5.15 49.27 -10.32
CA GLY A 850 -4.46 49.65 -11.54
C GLY A 850 -3.63 50.91 -11.32
N LYS A 851 -2.33 50.85 -11.67
CA LYS A 851 -1.28 51.91 -11.63
C LYS A 851 -0.36 51.97 -10.38
N GLU A 852 0.31 50.88 -9.98
CA GLU A 852 1.31 50.92 -8.87
C GLU A 852 2.67 50.23 -9.12
N ASP A 853 3.24 50.27 -10.33
CA ASP A 853 4.60 49.72 -10.59
C ASP A 853 5.78 50.70 -10.27
N GLU A 854 5.49 51.97 -9.96
CA GLU A 854 6.49 53.02 -9.70
C GLU A 854 6.47 53.53 -8.25
N GLU A 855 5.29 53.68 -7.63
CA GLU A 855 5.15 53.96 -6.19
C GLU A 855 5.69 52.80 -5.35
N LEU A 856 5.31 51.55 -5.68
CA LEU A 856 5.79 50.36 -4.97
C LEU A 856 7.33 50.28 -4.95
N ALA A 857 7.99 50.65 -6.05
CA ALA A 857 9.45 50.68 -6.13
C ALA A 857 10.09 51.78 -5.25
N LYS A 858 9.41 52.92 -5.06
CA LYS A 858 9.84 53.99 -4.13
C LYS A 858 9.60 53.60 -2.67
N LEU A 859 8.50 52.90 -2.39
CA LEU A 859 8.12 52.41 -1.06
C LEU A 859 9.06 51.28 -0.57
N LEU A 860 9.57 50.48 -1.51
CA LEU A 860 10.57 49.42 -1.29
C LEU A 860 12.03 49.89 -1.15
N LEU A 861 12.31 51.14 -1.49
CA LEU A 861 13.64 51.77 -1.38
C LEU A 861 13.76 52.69 -0.15
N ARG A 862 12.67 52.89 0.58
CA ARG A 862 12.58 53.72 1.79
C ARG A 862 12.77 52.86 3.05
#